data_AF-A0A2D6CK69-F1
#
_entry.id   AF-A0A2D6CK69-F1
#
_cell.length_a   1.000
_cell.length_b   1.000
_cell.length_c   1.000
_cell.angle_alpha   90.00
_cell.angle_beta   90.00
_cell.angle_gamma   90.00
#
_symmetry.space_group_name_H-M   'P 1'
#
loop_
_entity.id
_entity.type
_entity.pdbx_description
1 polymer ?
#
loop_
_entity_poly.entity_id
_entity_poly.type
_entity_poly.pdbx_seq_one_letter_code
_entity_poly.pdbx_strand_id
1 'polypeptide(L)'
;MPSHCAAGLLRALTVALVLGLVSGCLGPATKDTVDRQDSLKPAPAAQAKETVKDANKGTATPVNRDLAEAHPESSAWTFLERALDAKDAQAEMLFLAAAKRFLQVGHYEQAEIILARTQARNAESWVNDQHKLLSAALTLAGENPSAAWRLLADTEDAELDNGQRLLRYDLQFRTLFAQEKHHEALALIRNLSLEDSTPEHIDALLQSAFDRLSRLSTDQLDLLRLNPDIVYEDAGWIDLARLYGRTGWNLEGLRQELDGWLAEYPAHRATTIARRLRPETCSLAEPSTVALLLPMTSSFSKAASAFHDGYLSLYETDNPSARPIIELYDFGEDLEAVGNIYRQAVAAGSDLVIGPLGRDAVFKLVAESKLLVPTLLLGSDDSRSRPNALILDLSRRVEAQSLVTHARSRGLQHALILYSLSKVHKAAADTAATAWQERGGIIAGRAGLNPQVSDYSAILSRLLGLTQSQQRAEALQSILADQVPVTAPPRIRQDLDVIFLFTDQATARLLKPQIDFHHAGRLPVYSQNTIFSGKADVVNDLDLEGVLFSDMPWLVRQTGRFERAPADSIAATDYQHSAIGRLFALGMDAYRLTCHISKRQDQPDWQYAGASGLLSISGDGQIKRLPDWATFNKGSPQMFEPVISR
;
A
#
# COMPACT_ATOMS: atom_id res chain seq x y z
N MET A 1 24.11 36.09 34.59
CA MET A 1 24.07 37.19 35.58
C MET A 1 23.99 38.51 34.83
N PRO A 2 23.29 39.54 35.34
CA PRO A 2 22.26 39.51 36.40
C PRO A 2 20.92 38.93 35.87
N SER A 3 19.81 38.71 36.58
CA SER A 3 19.37 38.86 38.00
C SER A 3 18.33 39.96 38.29
N HIS A 4 17.13 39.51 38.71
CA HIS A 4 16.06 40.16 39.50
C HIS A 4 15.23 41.35 38.94
N CYS A 5 13.91 41.13 38.80
CA CYS A 5 12.81 41.69 39.63
C CYS A 5 11.42 41.35 39.02
N ALA A 6 10.25 41.54 39.66
CA ALA A 6 9.77 41.27 41.04
C ALA A 6 8.29 41.74 41.15
N ALA A 7 7.43 41.03 41.89
CA ALA A 7 6.01 41.36 42.20
C ALA A 7 5.03 41.43 40.98
N GLY A 8 3.69 41.34 41.14
CA GLY A 8 2.87 40.97 42.30
C GLY A 8 1.37 41.36 42.18
N LEU A 9 0.53 40.88 43.12
CA LEU A 9 -0.85 41.34 43.47
C LEU A 9 -2.07 41.01 42.56
N LEU A 10 -2.62 39.81 42.74
CA LEU A 10 -3.95 39.50 43.33
C LEU A 10 -5.14 40.50 43.33
N ARG A 11 -6.36 39.94 43.11
CA ARG A 11 -7.75 40.39 43.48
C ARG A 11 -8.47 41.45 42.59
N ALA A 12 -9.82 41.53 42.52
CA ALA A 12 -10.90 40.53 42.71
C ALA A 12 -12.33 41.06 42.33
N LEU A 13 -13.19 40.16 41.80
CA LEU A 13 -14.66 40.02 42.00
C LEU A 13 -15.72 41.05 41.49
N THR A 14 -16.96 40.55 41.40
CA THR A 14 -18.29 41.22 41.14
C THR A 14 -18.59 41.75 39.72
N VAL A 15 -19.84 41.95 39.24
CA VAL A 15 -21.17 41.24 39.23
C VAL A 15 -22.30 42.26 38.86
N ALA A 16 -23.43 41.78 38.32
CA ALA A 16 -24.63 42.49 37.80
C ALA A 16 -24.49 43.08 36.36
N LEU A 17 -25.44 43.02 35.40
CA LEU A 17 -26.92 42.80 35.31
C LEU A 17 -27.78 44.09 35.36
N VAL A 18 -28.41 44.47 34.22
CA VAL A 18 -29.73 45.16 34.07
C VAL A 18 -30.14 45.22 32.58
N LEU A 19 -31.30 45.83 32.25
CA LEU A 19 -32.36 45.19 31.47
C LEU A 19 -33.36 46.19 30.83
N GLY A 20 -33.83 45.91 29.60
CA GLY A 20 -34.92 46.63 28.87
C GLY A 20 -34.95 46.25 27.37
N LEU A 21 -36.04 46.04 26.61
CA LEU A 21 -37.50 46.35 26.70
C LEU A 21 -37.84 47.86 26.58
N VAL A 22 -38.86 48.33 25.85
CA VAL A 22 -39.97 47.73 25.03
C VAL A 22 -40.12 48.57 23.71
N SER A 23 -40.99 48.37 22.69
CA SER A 23 -42.30 47.70 22.46
C SER A 23 -42.26 46.88 21.14
N GLY A 24 -43.30 46.46 20.39
CA GLY A 24 -44.78 46.59 20.41
C GLY A 24 -45.35 47.79 19.61
N CYS A 25 -46.50 47.77 18.91
CA CYS A 25 -47.49 46.72 18.55
C CYS A 25 -48.40 47.24 17.39
N LEU A 26 -49.01 46.38 16.53
CA LEU A 26 -50.43 46.51 16.08
C LEU A 26 -50.92 45.29 15.25
N GLY A 27 -52.23 45.00 15.32
CA GLY A 27 -52.96 43.97 14.55
C GLY A 27 -54.24 44.54 13.88
N PRO A 28 -55.39 43.83 13.74
CA PRO A 28 -55.73 42.51 14.30
C PRO A 28 -56.61 41.54 13.45
N ALA A 29 -56.85 40.33 14.00
CA ALA A 29 -58.04 39.45 13.85
C ALA A 29 -58.27 38.70 12.50
N THR A 30 -58.97 37.54 12.44
CA THR A 30 -59.73 36.74 13.42
C THR A 30 -59.44 35.21 13.35
N LYS A 31 -59.61 34.50 14.48
CA LYS A 31 -60.16 33.12 14.72
C LYS A 31 -60.16 32.04 13.60
N ASP A 32 -59.99 30.75 13.88
CA ASP A 32 -60.57 29.98 15.02
C ASP A 32 -59.64 28.91 15.67
N THR A 33 -60.15 28.19 16.68
CA THR A 33 -59.40 27.35 17.64
C THR A 33 -59.74 25.85 17.60
N VAL A 34 -58.73 24.98 17.84
CA VAL A 34 -58.84 23.74 18.65
C VAL A 34 -57.55 23.59 19.49
N ASP A 35 -57.62 22.92 20.63
CA ASP A 35 -56.64 22.95 21.73
C ASP A 35 -55.60 21.79 21.70
N ARG A 36 -54.41 22.04 22.27
CA ARG A 36 -53.53 21.18 23.15
C ARG A 36 -53.35 19.64 22.92
N GLN A 37 -52.31 18.96 23.42
CA GLN A 37 -51.27 19.33 24.40
C GLN A 37 -49.91 18.60 24.22
N ASP A 38 -48.92 19.15 24.92
CA ASP A 38 -47.51 18.83 25.18
C ASP A 38 -47.09 17.38 25.58
N SER A 39 -45.77 17.19 25.75
CA SER A 39 -45.06 16.29 26.69
C SER A 39 -44.58 14.86 26.28
N LEU A 40 -43.27 14.81 25.91
CA LEU A 40 -42.18 14.07 26.59
C LEU A 40 -42.26 12.54 26.93
N LYS A 41 -41.30 11.80 26.30
CA LYS A 41 -40.48 10.69 26.87
C LYS A 41 -41.10 9.26 26.95
N PRO A 42 -40.30 8.16 27.16
CA PRO A 42 -40.27 7.06 26.18
C PRO A 42 -40.42 5.63 26.76
N ALA A 43 -40.00 4.61 25.97
CA ALA A 43 -39.97 3.15 26.21
C ALA A 43 -41.24 2.40 25.73
N PRO A 44 -41.22 1.05 25.56
CA PRO A 44 -40.15 0.08 25.82
C PRO A 44 -39.77 -0.80 24.60
N ALA A 45 -38.87 -1.77 24.82
CA ALA A 45 -38.59 -2.85 23.87
C ALA A 45 -39.73 -3.88 23.83
N ALA A 46 -39.93 -4.54 22.68
CA ALA A 46 -40.89 -5.62 22.49
C ALA A 46 -40.19 -6.88 21.93
N GLN A 47 -40.43 -8.03 22.54
CA GLN A 47 -40.06 -9.33 21.99
C GLN A 47 -41.14 -9.77 20.99
N ALA A 48 -40.74 -10.18 19.79
CA ALA A 48 -41.60 -10.92 18.87
C ALA A 48 -41.06 -12.34 18.71
N LYS A 49 -41.88 -13.34 19.04
CA LYS A 49 -41.66 -14.73 18.63
C LYS A 49 -42.29 -14.89 17.25
N GLU A 50 -41.56 -15.39 16.27
CA GLU A 50 -42.17 -15.91 15.04
C GLU A 50 -42.08 -17.43 14.97
N THR A 51 -43.04 -18.02 14.26
CA THR A 51 -43.37 -19.43 14.32
C THR A 51 -42.79 -20.21 13.15
N VAL A 52 -42.16 -21.34 13.44
CA VAL A 52 -41.83 -22.35 12.42
C VAL A 52 -43.12 -22.94 11.83
N LYS A 53 -43.28 -22.82 10.50
CA LYS A 53 -44.06 -23.76 9.67
C LYS A 53 -43.66 -23.65 8.21
N ASP A 54 -43.77 -24.76 7.49
CA ASP A 54 -43.10 -24.98 6.22
C ASP A 54 -43.70 -24.24 5.01
N ALA A 55 -42.81 -23.69 4.18
CA ALA A 55 -43.02 -23.49 2.75
C ALA A 55 -41.68 -23.72 2.02
N ASN A 56 -41.57 -24.84 1.30
CA ASN A 56 -40.33 -25.27 0.64
C ASN A 56 -40.33 -24.88 -0.86
N LYS A 57 -39.12 -24.73 -1.43
CA LYS A 57 -38.77 -24.38 -2.83
C LYS A 57 -38.92 -22.90 -3.20
N GLY A 58 -37.78 -22.21 -3.30
CA GLY A 58 -37.67 -20.86 -3.86
C GLY A 58 -36.27 -20.27 -3.70
N THR A 59 -35.30 -20.76 -4.49
CA THR A 59 -33.94 -20.19 -4.67
C THR A 59 -33.29 -19.55 -3.43
N ALA A 60 -32.63 -20.36 -2.61
CA ALA A 60 -31.73 -19.83 -1.59
C ALA A 60 -30.50 -19.19 -2.28
N THR A 61 -30.24 -17.90 -2.02
CA THR A 61 -28.98 -17.25 -2.36
C THR A 61 -27.82 -17.98 -1.68
N PRO A 62 -26.66 -18.18 -2.34
CA PRO A 62 -25.50 -18.79 -1.69
C PRO A 62 -25.10 -17.98 -0.45
N VAL A 63 -25.19 -18.60 0.73
CA VAL A 63 -24.62 -18.05 1.96
C VAL A 63 -23.10 -18.22 1.86
N ASN A 64 -22.34 -17.13 1.74
CA ASN A 64 -20.88 -17.23 1.79
C ASN A 64 -20.49 -17.77 3.18
N ARG A 65 -19.86 -18.96 3.18
CA ARG A 65 -19.41 -19.67 4.37
C ARG A 65 -18.11 -19.11 4.94
N ASP A 66 -17.30 -18.47 4.09
CA ASP A 66 -16.12 -17.76 4.54
C ASP A 66 -16.51 -16.43 5.20
N LEU A 67 -16.59 -16.47 6.53
CA LEU A 67 -16.97 -15.31 7.34
C LEU A 67 -15.97 -14.15 7.25
N ALA A 68 -14.73 -14.38 6.79
CA ALA A 68 -13.75 -13.33 6.55
C ALA A 68 -14.01 -12.61 5.21
N GLU A 69 -14.47 -13.30 4.17
CA GLU A 69 -14.94 -12.66 2.95
C GLU A 69 -16.29 -11.95 3.16
N ALA A 70 -17.23 -12.59 3.87
CA ALA A 70 -18.54 -12.01 4.17
C ALA A 70 -18.48 -10.75 5.07
N HIS A 71 -17.38 -10.55 5.80
CA HIS A 71 -17.15 -9.40 6.66
C HIS A 71 -15.76 -8.78 6.41
N PRO A 72 -15.55 -8.07 5.28
CA PRO A 72 -14.24 -7.54 4.90
C PRO A 72 -13.62 -6.68 5.99
N GLU A 73 -14.40 -5.83 6.67
CA GLU A 73 -13.91 -4.91 7.71
C GLU A 73 -13.48 -5.58 9.03
N SER A 74 -13.89 -6.81 9.31
CA SER A 74 -13.60 -7.49 10.59
C SER A 74 -12.13 -7.90 10.71
N SER A 75 -11.50 -7.61 11.86
CA SER A 75 -10.11 -7.99 12.16
C SER A 75 -10.02 -9.42 12.71
N ALA A 76 -8.81 -9.98 12.69
CA ALA A 76 -8.53 -11.30 13.25
C ALA A 76 -8.93 -11.42 14.72
N TRP A 77 -8.66 -10.38 15.52
CA TRP A 77 -9.03 -10.30 16.94
C TRP A 77 -10.55 -10.27 17.14
N THR A 78 -11.30 -9.51 16.34
CA THR A 78 -12.78 -9.48 16.43
C THR A 78 -13.40 -10.84 16.07
N PHE A 79 -12.83 -11.59 15.12
CA PHE A 79 -13.26 -12.96 14.87
C PHE A 79 -12.91 -13.90 16.03
N LEU A 80 -11.70 -13.79 16.60
CA LEU A 80 -11.27 -14.61 17.72
C LEU A 80 -12.12 -14.38 18.98
N GLU A 81 -12.43 -13.13 19.31
CA GLU A 81 -13.34 -12.76 20.41
C GLU A 81 -14.72 -13.42 20.22
N ARG A 82 -15.33 -13.23 19.03
CA ARG A 82 -16.61 -13.87 18.68
C ARG A 82 -16.53 -15.40 18.72
N ALA A 83 -15.40 -16.01 18.36
CA ALA A 83 -15.20 -17.46 18.39
C ALA A 83 -15.07 -18.04 19.82
N LEU A 84 -14.64 -17.23 20.79
CA LEU A 84 -14.55 -17.62 22.19
C LEU A 84 -15.91 -17.63 22.91
N ASP A 85 -16.82 -16.74 22.53
CA ASP A 85 -18.20 -16.67 23.03
C ASP A 85 -19.18 -17.60 22.28
N ALA A 86 -18.87 -17.93 21.03
CA ALA A 86 -19.67 -18.84 20.21
C ALA A 86 -19.58 -20.30 20.67
N LYS A 87 -20.44 -21.15 20.09
CA LYS A 87 -20.48 -22.59 20.34
C LYS A 87 -20.54 -23.38 19.04
N ASP A 88 -20.19 -24.66 19.15
CA ASP A 88 -20.35 -25.67 18.11
C ASP A 88 -19.75 -25.21 16.76
N ALA A 89 -20.31 -25.63 15.62
CA ALA A 89 -19.78 -25.31 14.28
C ALA A 89 -19.65 -23.79 14.00
N GLN A 90 -20.43 -22.94 14.68
CA GLN A 90 -20.29 -21.49 14.53
C GLN A 90 -18.97 -20.97 15.11
N ALA A 91 -18.49 -21.55 16.22
CA ALA A 91 -17.19 -21.21 16.78
C ALA A 91 -16.07 -21.62 15.82
N GLU A 92 -16.16 -22.80 15.20
CA GLU A 92 -15.16 -23.30 14.24
C GLU A 92 -15.02 -22.39 13.00
N MET A 93 -16.14 -21.99 12.39
CA MET A 93 -16.12 -21.03 11.28
C MET A 93 -15.53 -19.67 11.67
N LEU A 94 -15.78 -19.19 12.90
CA LEU A 94 -15.21 -17.93 13.41
C LEU A 94 -13.71 -18.06 13.71
N PHE A 95 -13.25 -19.20 14.24
CA PHE A 95 -11.81 -19.47 14.41
C PHE A 95 -11.08 -19.57 13.06
N LEU A 96 -11.67 -20.21 12.03
CA LEU A 96 -11.08 -20.25 10.70
C LEU A 96 -11.03 -18.86 10.04
N ALA A 97 -12.06 -18.04 10.21
CA ALA A 97 -12.04 -16.64 9.76
C ALA A 97 -10.96 -15.81 10.48
N ALA A 98 -10.76 -16.04 11.79
CA ALA A 98 -9.65 -15.46 12.53
C ALA A 98 -8.29 -15.92 11.98
N ALA A 99 -8.10 -17.23 11.74
CA ALA A 99 -6.87 -17.79 11.19
C ALA A 99 -6.55 -17.25 9.77
N LYS A 100 -7.55 -17.19 8.86
CA LYS A 100 -7.40 -16.58 7.53
C LYS A 100 -6.97 -15.12 7.63
N ARG A 101 -7.58 -14.35 8.54
CA ARG A 101 -7.17 -12.95 8.81
C ARG A 101 -5.75 -12.86 9.39
N PHE A 102 -5.37 -13.71 10.34
CA PHE A 102 -4.00 -13.73 10.89
C PHE A 102 -2.95 -14.07 9.80
N LEU A 103 -3.26 -14.98 8.88
CA LEU A 103 -2.43 -15.28 7.70
C LEU A 103 -2.33 -14.09 6.73
N GLN A 104 -3.46 -13.44 6.41
CA GLN A 104 -3.52 -12.24 5.55
C GLN A 104 -2.70 -11.06 6.12
N VAL A 105 -2.53 -10.96 7.45
CA VAL A 105 -1.71 -9.92 8.10
C VAL A 105 -0.28 -10.36 8.43
N GLY A 106 0.08 -11.63 8.32
CA GLY A 106 1.42 -12.14 8.63
C GLY A 106 1.66 -12.51 10.11
N HIS A 107 0.60 -12.66 10.90
CA HIS A 107 0.64 -13.08 12.31
C HIS A 107 0.61 -14.61 12.40
N TYR A 108 1.69 -15.25 11.95
CA TYR A 108 1.75 -16.71 11.76
C TYR A 108 1.66 -17.50 13.08
N GLU A 109 2.25 -17.02 14.17
CA GLU A 109 2.13 -17.63 15.52
C GLU A 109 0.67 -17.72 15.97
N GLN A 110 -0.12 -16.66 15.75
CA GLN A 110 -1.52 -16.59 16.11
C GLN A 110 -2.37 -17.52 15.23
N ALA A 111 -2.06 -17.59 13.92
CA ALA A 111 -2.71 -18.53 13.01
C ALA A 111 -2.42 -20.00 13.40
N GLU A 112 -1.18 -20.34 13.75
CA GLU A 112 -0.78 -21.68 14.20
C GLU A 112 -1.54 -22.10 15.46
N ILE A 113 -1.57 -21.24 16.49
CA ILE A 113 -2.28 -21.51 17.75
C ILE A 113 -3.78 -21.77 17.53
N ILE A 114 -4.40 -21.05 16.59
CA ILE A 114 -5.83 -21.19 16.28
C ILE A 114 -6.10 -22.44 15.45
N LEU A 115 -5.29 -22.71 14.41
CA LEU A 115 -5.42 -23.93 13.59
C LEU A 115 -5.12 -25.20 14.41
N ALA A 116 -4.20 -25.13 15.38
CA ALA A 116 -3.96 -26.22 16.33
C ALA A 116 -5.12 -26.43 17.31
N ARG A 117 -5.96 -25.41 17.55
CA ARG A 117 -7.18 -25.52 18.38
C ARG A 117 -8.36 -26.05 17.58
N THR A 118 -8.54 -25.67 16.32
CA THR A 118 -9.60 -26.15 15.41
C THR A 118 -9.28 -27.52 14.79
N GLN A 119 -8.74 -28.45 15.59
CA GLN A 119 -8.56 -29.83 15.15
C GLN A 119 -9.90 -30.43 14.74
N ALA A 120 -9.99 -30.86 13.47
CA ALA A 120 -11.15 -31.47 12.84
C ALA A 120 -11.72 -32.67 13.64
N ARG A 121 -12.66 -32.40 14.55
CA ARG A 121 -13.31 -33.39 15.42
C ARG A 121 -14.79 -33.47 15.08
N ASN A 122 -15.09 -34.15 13.97
CA ASN A 122 -16.42 -34.35 13.39
C ASN A 122 -17.07 -33.06 12.82
N ALA A 123 -16.26 -32.09 12.40
CA ALA A 123 -16.74 -30.89 11.71
C ALA A 123 -17.20 -31.20 10.27
N GLU A 124 -18.01 -30.30 9.70
CA GLU A 124 -18.51 -30.38 8.31
C GLU A 124 -17.35 -30.39 7.29
N SER A 125 -17.49 -31.11 6.16
CA SER A 125 -16.46 -31.23 5.10
C SER A 125 -15.80 -29.88 4.76
N TRP A 126 -16.60 -28.85 4.48
CA TRP A 126 -16.15 -27.48 4.23
C TRP A 126 -15.19 -26.93 5.30
N VAL A 127 -15.47 -27.18 6.59
CA VAL A 127 -14.64 -26.72 7.72
C VAL A 127 -13.29 -27.47 7.72
N ASN A 128 -13.31 -28.77 7.41
CA ASN A 128 -12.11 -29.59 7.34
C ASN A 128 -11.22 -29.17 6.17
N ASP A 129 -11.77 -28.92 4.98
CA ASP A 129 -10.98 -28.48 3.83
C ASP A 129 -10.48 -27.05 3.97
N GLN A 130 -11.29 -26.13 4.53
CA GLN A 130 -10.81 -24.79 4.88
C GLN A 130 -9.67 -24.86 5.91
N HIS A 131 -9.72 -25.80 6.87
CA HIS A 131 -8.61 -26.05 7.79
C HIS A 131 -7.34 -26.55 7.07
N LYS A 132 -7.46 -27.50 6.13
CA LYS A 132 -6.33 -27.95 5.30
C LYS A 132 -5.70 -26.80 4.51
N LEU A 133 -6.51 -25.98 3.83
CA LEU A 133 -6.05 -24.87 2.99
C LEU A 133 -5.32 -23.80 3.82
N LEU A 134 -5.86 -23.40 4.96
CA LEU A 134 -5.19 -22.44 5.85
C LEU A 134 -3.93 -23.04 6.51
N SER A 135 -3.92 -24.35 6.78
CA SER A 135 -2.72 -25.05 7.26
C SER A 135 -1.63 -25.15 6.18
N ALA A 136 -2.01 -25.35 4.91
CA ALA A 136 -1.08 -25.31 3.78
C ALA A 136 -0.49 -23.91 3.58
N ALA A 137 -1.31 -22.86 3.70
CA ALA A 137 -0.84 -21.48 3.67
C ALA A 137 0.14 -21.15 4.81
N LEU A 138 -0.16 -21.56 6.05
CA LEU A 138 0.76 -21.43 7.17
C LEU A 138 2.10 -22.15 6.92
N THR A 139 2.03 -23.37 6.37
CA THR A 139 3.20 -24.20 6.05
C THR A 139 4.06 -23.59 4.94
N LEU A 140 3.43 -22.96 3.94
CA LEU A 140 4.08 -22.21 2.87
C LEU A 140 4.74 -20.93 3.39
N ALA A 141 4.10 -20.21 4.32
CA ALA A 141 4.68 -19.03 4.97
C ALA A 141 5.91 -19.36 5.83
N GLY A 142 5.99 -20.58 6.38
CA GLY A 142 7.17 -21.11 7.08
C GLY A 142 8.29 -21.64 6.17
N GLU A 143 8.44 -21.11 4.95
CA GLU A 143 9.40 -21.54 3.91
C GLU A 143 9.42 -23.06 3.62
N ASN A 144 8.30 -23.79 3.82
CA ASN A 144 8.22 -25.26 3.61
C ASN A 144 7.22 -25.68 2.51
N PRO A 145 7.48 -25.32 1.23
CA PRO A 145 6.54 -25.59 0.14
C PRO A 145 6.32 -27.10 -0.10
N SER A 146 7.31 -27.96 0.16
CA SER A 146 7.19 -29.43 0.01
C SER A 146 6.27 -30.08 1.07
N ALA A 147 5.98 -29.39 2.18
CA ALA A 147 4.93 -29.80 3.11
C ALA A 147 3.57 -29.18 2.74
N ALA A 148 3.54 -27.92 2.30
CA ALA A 148 2.32 -27.28 1.79
C ALA A 148 1.72 -28.05 0.61
N TRP A 149 2.54 -28.51 -0.35
CA TRP A 149 2.08 -29.26 -1.52
C TRP A 149 1.30 -30.52 -1.14
N ARG A 150 1.76 -31.27 -0.13
CA ARG A 150 1.11 -32.52 0.30
C ARG A 150 -0.30 -32.25 0.84
N LEU A 151 -0.44 -31.24 1.70
CA LEU A 151 -1.75 -30.81 2.22
C LEU A 151 -2.73 -30.39 1.10
N LEU A 152 -2.22 -29.80 0.02
CA LEU A 152 -3.02 -29.35 -1.13
C LEU A 152 -3.36 -30.50 -2.12
N ALA A 153 -2.48 -31.50 -2.22
CA ALA A 153 -2.69 -32.70 -3.03
C ALA A 153 -3.75 -33.63 -2.43
N ASP A 154 -3.77 -33.78 -1.10
CA ASP A 154 -4.72 -34.61 -0.33
C ASP A 154 -6.12 -33.94 -0.17
N THR A 155 -6.50 -33.08 -1.13
CA THR A 155 -7.77 -32.34 -1.14
C THR A 155 -8.44 -32.50 -2.51
N GLU A 156 -9.66 -33.03 -2.54
CA GLU A 156 -10.41 -33.36 -3.75
C GLU A 156 -11.27 -32.18 -4.23
N ASP A 157 -11.15 -31.77 -5.49
CA ASP A 157 -11.83 -30.59 -6.04
C ASP A 157 -13.37 -30.68 -6.05
N ALA A 158 -13.94 -31.87 -5.91
CA ALA A 158 -15.38 -32.13 -5.97
C ALA A 158 -16.15 -31.70 -4.71
N GLU A 159 -15.49 -31.58 -3.55
CA GLU A 159 -16.13 -31.08 -2.31
C GLU A 159 -15.93 -29.56 -2.10
N LEU A 160 -15.01 -28.93 -2.85
CA LEU A 160 -14.63 -27.53 -2.68
C LEU A 160 -15.61 -26.56 -3.34
N ASP A 161 -15.99 -25.51 -2.61
CA ASP A 161 -16.64 -24.32 -3.19
C ASP A 161 -15.65 -23.47 -4.02
N ASN A 162 -16.16 -22.49 -4.77
CA ASN A 162 -15.35 -21.67 -5.67
C ASN A 162 -14.24 -20.85 -4.96
N GLY A 163 -14.46 -20.42 -3.72
CA GLY A 163 -13.46 -19.68 -2.93
C GLY A 163 -12.35 -20.60 -2.44
N GLN A 164 -12.72 -21.78 -1.93
CA GLN A 164 -11.79 -22.83 -1.53
C GLN A 164 -10.96 -23.35 -2.72
N ARG A 165 -11.61 -23.56 -3.87
CA ARG A 165 -10.97 -24.02 -5.11
C ARG A 165 -9.98 -22.98 -5.67
N LEU A 166 -10.34 -21.70 -5.65
CA LEU A 166 -9.41 -20.60 -5.99
C LEU A 166 -8.22 -20.55 -5.02
N LEU A 167 -8.47 -20.61 -3.71
CA LEU A 167 -7.42 -20.60 -2.70
C LEU A 167 -6.46 -21.80 -2.86
N ARG A 168 -7.00 -22.99 -3.17
CA ARG A 168 -6.20 -24.18 -3.50
C ARG A 168 -5.29 -23.94 -4.70
N TYR A 169 -5.80 -23.39 -5.80
CA TYR A 169 -5.01 -23.15 -7.00
C TYR A 169 -3.93 -22.06 -6.81
N ASP A 170 -4.22 -20.95 -6.12
CA ASP A 170 -3.20 -19.92 -5.80
C ASP A 170 -2.12 -20.50 -4.86
N LEU A 171 -2.49 -21.26 -3.82
CA LEU A 171 -1.54 -21.92 -2.94
C LEU A 171 -0.69 -22.99 -3.65
N GLN A 172 -1.28 -23.79 -4.54
CA GLN A 172 -0.56 -24.76 -5.38
C GLN A 172 0.43 -24.05 -6.30
N PHE A 173 -0.01 -22.99 -6.98
CA PHE A 173 0.82 -22.22 -7.91
C PHE A 173 1.98 -21.51 -7.20
N ARG A 174 1.73 -20.85 -6.05
CA ARG A 174 2.78 -20.32 -5.16
C ARG A 174 3.77 -21.40 -4.74
N THR A 175 3.27 -22.58 -4.37
CA THR A 175 4.06 -23.71 -3.88
C THR A 175 5.00 -24.27 -4.95
N LEU A 176 4.57 -24.30 -6.21
CA LEU A 176 5.42 -24.72 -7.34
C LEU A 176 6.47 -23.66 -7.69
N PHE A 177 6.13 -22.36 -7.64
CA PHE A 177 7.11 -21.26 -7.79
C PHE A 177 8.16 -21.27 -6.66
N ALA A 178 7.75 -21.52 -5.41
CA ALA A 178 8.66 -21.67 -4.27
C ALA A 178 9.54 -22.94 -4.33
N GLN A 179 9.31 -23.83 -5.30
CA GLN A 179 10.15 -25.00 -5.63
C GLN A 179 10.88 -24.84 -6.99
N GLU A 180 10.83 -23.66 -7.61
CA GLU A 180 11.37 -23.35 -8.95
C GLU A 180 10.75 -24.21 -10.10
N LYS A 181 9.64 -24.91 -9.82
CA LYS A 181 8.91 -25.81 -10.74
C LYS A 181 7.99 -25.04 -11.69
N HIS A 182 8.51 -24.03 -12.38
CA HIS A 182 7.70 -23.12 -13.19
C HIS A 182 6.94 -23.80 -14.35
N HIS A 183 7.48 -24.89 -14.91
CA HIS A 183 6.82 -25.68 -15.96
C HIS A 183 5.60 -26.47 -15.42
N GLU A 184 5.71 -27.11 -14.25
CA GLU A 184 4.56 -27.73 -13.55
C GLU A 184 3.49 -26.68 -13.19
N ALA A 185 3.92 -25.47 -12.83
CA ALA A 185 3.01 -24.36 -12.54
C ALA A 185 2.24 -23.89 -13.80
N LEU A 186 2.90 -23.79 -14.95
CA LEU A 186 2.25 -23.50 -16.24
C LEU A 186 1.27 -24.62 -16.65
N ALA A 187 1.66 -25.88 -16.46
CA ALA A 187 0.78 -27.03 -16.67
C ALA A 187 -0.46 -27.01 -15.75
N LEU A 188 -0.34 -26.53 -14.51
CA LEU A 188 -1.48 -26.31 -13.61
C LEU A 188 -2.45 -25.27 -14.21
N ILE A 189 -1.96 -24.10 -14.64
CA ILE A 189 -2.82 -23.06 -15.29
C ILE A 189 -3.57 -23.63 -16.48
N ARG A 190 -2.84 -24.31 -17.39
CA ARG A 190 -3.37 -24.90 -18.61
C ARG A 190 -4.49 -25.89 -18.33
N ASN A 191 -4.34 -26.70 -17.28
CA ASN A 191 -5.26 -27.77 -16.92
C ASN A 191 -6.37 -27.34 -15.92
N LEU A 192 -6.50 -26.04 -15.58
CA LEU A 192 -7.55 -25.53 -14.69
C LEU A 192 -8.95 -25.88 -15.23
N SER A 193 -9.70 -26.71 -14.49
CA SER A 193 -11.14 -26.86 -14.71
C SER A 193 -11.89 -25.68 -14.08
N LEU A 194 -12.70 -25.00 -14.88
CA LEU A 194 -13.34 -23.72 -14.53
C LEU A 194 -14.86 -23.73 -14.72
N GLU A 195 -15.47 -24.89 -14.91
CA GLU A 195 -16.87 -25.01 -15.35
C GLU A 195 -17.88 -24.41 -14.36
N ASP A 196 -17.57 -24.39 -13.06
CA ASP A 196 -18.38 -23.75 -12.01
C ASP A 196 -17.90 -22.34 -11.60
N SER A 197 -16.72 -21.91 -12.08
CA SER A 197 -16.01 -20.73 -11.58
C SER A 197 -16.53 -19.44 -12.23
N THR A 198 -16.66 -18.36 -11.44
CA THR A 198 -17.08 -17.07 -12.00
C THR A 198 -15.92 -16.38 -12.75
N PRO A 199 -16.19 -15.54 -13.77
CA PRO A 199 -15.15 -14.87 -14.55
C PRO A 199 -14.15 -14.07 -13.72
N GLU A 200 -14.59 -13.46 -12.61
CA GLU A 200 -13.78 -12.61 -11.74
C GLU A 200 -12.71 -13.43 -11.00
N HIS A 201 -13.08 -14.63 -10.51
CA HIS A 201 -12.13 -15.55 -9.87
C HIS A 201 -11.12 -16.13 -10.88
N ILE A 202 -11.58 -16.35 -12.13
CA ILE A 202 -10.72 -16.79 -13.24
C ILE A 202 -9.69 -15.70 -13.58
N ASP A 203 -10.15 -14.46 -13.79
CA ASP A 203 -9.29 -13.31 -14.09
C ASP A 203 -8.28 -13.05 -12.95
N ALA A 204 -8.69 -13.20 -11.68
CA ALA A 204 -7.80 -13.06 -10.53
C ALA A 204 -6.70 -14.13 -10.50
N LEU A 205 -7.03 -15.40 -10.77
CA LEU A 205 -6.04 -16.49 -10.84
C LEU A 205 -5.09 -16.31 -12.02
N LEU A 206 -5.61 -15.90 -13.18
CA LEU A 206 -4.81 -15.60 -14.36
C LEU A 206 -3.91 -14.36 -14.17
N GLN A 207 -4.36 -13.35 -13.41
CA GLN A 207 -3.53 -12.21 -13.04
C GLN A 207 -2.43 -12.65 -12.04
N SER A 208 -2.74 -13.47 -11.03
CA SER A 208 -1.70 -14.00 -10.12
C SER A 208 -0.68 -14.89 -10.86
N ALA A 209 -1.09 -15.60 -11.90
CA ALA A 209 -0.19 -16.33 -12.78
C ALA A 209 0.76 -15.40 -13.52
N PHE A 210 0.21 -14.38 -14.20
CA PHE A 210 1.01 -13.37 -14.89
C PHE A 210 1.98 -12.64 -13.95
N ASP A 211 1.49 -12.15 -12.82
CA ASP A 211 2.25 -11.32 -11.88
C ASP A 211 3.44 -12.05 -11.26
N ARG A 212 3.40 -13.40 -11.19
CA ARG A 212 4.50 -14.25 -10.73
C ARG A 212 5.50 -14.54 -11.85
N LEU A 213 5.02 -14.85 -13.07
CA LEU A 213 5.89 -14.99 -14.24
C LEU A 213 6.63 -13.67 -14.53
N SER A 214 5.96 -12.52 -14.36
CA SER A 214 6.57 -11.18 -14.50
C SER A 214 7.50 -10.78 -13.35
N ARG A 215 7.82 -11.70 -12.42
CA ARG A 215 8.88 -11.55 -11.40
C ARG A 215 10.06 -12.49 -11.63
N LEU A 216 10.00 -13.37 -12.63
CA LEU A 216 11.18 -14.11 -13.10
C LEU A 216 12.10 -13.17 -13.88
N SER A 217 13.40 -13.45 -13.88
CA SER A 217 14.34 -12.73 -14.73
C SER A 217 14.14 -13.08 -16.22
N THR A 218 14.62 -12.23 -17.12
CA THR A 218 14.62 -12.48 -18.56
C THR A 218 15.39 -13.77 -18.87
N ASP A 219 16.55 -13.99 -18.23
CA ASP A 219 17.32 -15.24 -18.33
C ASP A 219 16.52 -16.45 -17.82
N GLN A 220 15.79 -16.32 -16.70
CA GLN A 220 14.93 -17.39 -16.18
C GLN A 220 13.76 -17.70 -17.12
N LEU A 221 13.16 -16.68 -17.75
CA LEU A 221 12.09 -16.84 -18.72
C LEU A 221 12.58 -17.48 -20.02
N ASP A 222 13.76 -17.10 -20.53
CA ASP A 222 14.34 -17.71 -21.72
C ASP A 222 14.85 -19.15 -21.46
N LEU A 223 15.41 -19.43 -20.28
CA LEU A 223 15.71 -20.81 -19.86
C LEU A 223 14.43 -21.65 -19.69
N LEU A 224 13.37 -21.09 -19.13
CA LEU A 224 12.07 -21.77 -19.01
C LEU A 224 11.47 -22.04 -20.39
N ARG A 225 11.58 -21.11 -21.35
CA ARG A 225 11.09 -21.27 -22.73
C ARG A 225 11.74 -22.42 -23.50
N LEU A 226 12.93 -22.87 -23.07
CA LEU A 226 13.69 -23.98 -23.64
C LEU A 226 13.40 -25.35 -22.98
N ASN A 227 12.57 -25.40 -21.93
CA ASN A 227 12.20 -26.66 -21.28
C ASN A 227 11.30 -27.51 -22.23
N PRO A 228 11.59 -28.82 -22.42
CA PRO A 228 10.87 -29.67 -23.39
C PRO A 228 9.40 -29.93 -23.06
N ASP A 229 8.95 -29.70 -21.83
CA ASP A 229 7.55 -29.91 -21.40
C ASP A 229 6.64 -28.69 -21.67
N ILE A 230 7.20 -27.58 -22.16
CA ILE A 230 6.49 -26.33 -22.48
C ILE A 230 5.73 -26.47 -23.80
N VAL A 231 4.40 -26.35 -23.73
CA VAL A 231 3.51 -26.37 -24.91
C VAL A 231 3.14 -24.96 -25.38
N TYR A 232 2.40 -24.84 -26.49
CA TYR A 232 2.02 -23.55 -27.09
C TYR A 232 1.20 -22.62 -26.16
N GLU A 233 0.36 -23.14 -25.26
CA GLU A 233 -0.33 -22.30 -24.26
C GLU A 233 0.67 -21.77 -23.21
N ASP A 234 1.57 -22.61 -22.72
CA ASP A 234 2.61 -22.22 -21.74
C ASP A 234 3.58 -21.18 -22.35
N ALA A 235 3.93 -21.37 -23.61
CA ALA A 235 4.73 -20.47 -24.42
C ALA A 235 4.14 -19.05 -24.47
N GLY A 236 2.82 -18.92 -24.72
CA GLY A 236 2.16 -17.61 -24.73
C GLY A 236 2.26 -16.87 -23.39
N TRP A 237 2.20 -17.58 -22.26
CA TRP A 237 2.41 -17.02 -20.92
C TRP A 237 3.85 -16.54 -20.70
N ILE A 238 4.84 -17.34 -21.08
CA ILE A 238 6.26 -17.00 -20.95
C ILE A 238 6.60 -15.79 -21.86
N ASP A 239 6.14 -15.82 -23.11
CA ASP A 239 6.40 -14.76 -24.08
C ASP A 239 5.77 -13.42 -23.66
N LEU A 240 4.56 -13.44 -23.09
CA LEU A 240 3.89 -12.24 -22.56
C LEU A 240 4.62 -11.67 -21.33
N ALA A 241 5.10 -12.52 -20.42
CA ALA A 241 5.90 -12.08 -19.28
C ALA A 241 7.24 -11.47 -19.73
N ARG A 242 7.92 -12.12 -20.69
CA ARG A 242 9.21 -11.67 -21.23
C ARG A 242 9.09 -10.35 -21.99
N LEU A 243 8.08 -10.19 -22.85
CA LEU A 243 7.89 -8.93 -23.59
C LEU A 243 7.53 -7.78 -22.62
N TYR A 244 6.70 -8.03 -21.60
CA TYR A 244 6.34 -7.00 -20.61
C TYR A 244 7.52 -6.60 -19.72
N GLY A 245 8.39 -7.56 -19.35
CA GLY A 245 9.63 -7.28 -18.64
C GLY A 245 10.56 -6.40 -19.48
N ARG A 246 10.93 -6.86 -20.68
CA ARG A 246 11.88 -6.20 -21.58
C ARG A 246 11.41 -4.84 -22.09
N THR A 247 10.13 -4.69 -22.44
CA THR A 247 9.63 -3.49 -23.16
C THR A 247 8.67 -2.62 -22.37
N GLY A 248 8.12 -3.07 -21.24
CA GLY A 248 7.00 -2.39 -20.58
C GLY A 248 7.26 -0.94 -20.17
N TRP A 249 8.52 -0.53 -20.04
CA TRP A 249 8.93 0.85 -19.74
C TRP A 249 8.86 1.80 -20.95
N ASN A 250 8.96 1.28 -22.18
CA ASN A 250 8.72 1.99 -23.44
C ASN A 250 7.29 1.70 -23.91
N LEU A 251 6.37 2.66 -23.81
CA LEU A 251 4.96 2.43 -24.13
C LEU A 251 4.70 2.13 -25.61
N GLU A 252 5.39 2.79 -26.53
CA GLU A 252 5.17 2.57 -27.96
C GLU A 252 5.77 1.22 -28.41
N GLY A 253 6.94 0.85 -27.87
CA GLY A 253 7.49 -0.50 -28.04
C GLY A 253 6.57 -1.58 -27.48
N LEU A 254 6.15 -1.44 -26.21
CA LEU A 254 5.19 -2.35 -25.57
C LEU A 254 3.90 -2.50 -26.37
N ARG A 255 3.37 -1.41 -26.95
CA ARG A 255 2.17 -1.45 -27.79
C ARG A 255 2.38 -2.30 -29.04
N GLN A 256 3.51 -2.13 -29.73
CA GLN A 256 3.83 -2.89 -30.95
C GLN A 256 4.06 -4.38 -30.65
N GLU A 257 4.78 -4.71 -29.57
CA GLU A 257 5.01 -6.09 -29.12
C GLU A 257 3.70 -6.77 -28.68
N LEU A 258 2.81 -6.05 -27.97
CA LEU A 258 1.48 -6.57 -27.60
C LEU A 258 0.54 -6.71 -28.80
N ASP A 259 0.60 -5.82 -29.79
CA ASP A 259 -0.12 -5.97 -31.05
C ASP A 259 0.35 -7.23 -31.81
N GLY A 260 1.66 -7.52 -31.79
CA GLY A 260 2.23 -8.76 -32.33
C GLY A 260 1.79 -10.01 -31.56
N TRP A 261 1.95 -10.01 -30.23
CA TRP A 261 1.55 -11.13 -29.37
C TRP A 261 0.05 -11.45 -29.48
N LEU A 262 -0.81 -10.42 -29.56
CA LEU A 262 -2.26 -10.60 -29.75
C LEU A 262 -2.63 -11.20 -31.13
N ALA A 263 -1.75 -11.07 -32.13
CA ALA A 263 -1.91 -11.70 -33.44
C ALA A 263 -1.34 -13.13 -33.49
N GLU A 264 -0.28 -13.42 -32.72
CA GLU A 264 0.30 -14.76 -32.59
C GLU A 264 -0.53 -15.69 -31.69
N TYR A 265 -1.12 -15.14 -30.61
CA TYR A 265 -1.84 -15.87 -29.57
C TYR A 265 -3.34 -15.45 -29.43
N PRO A 266 -4.13 -15.40 -30.52
CA PRO A 266 -5.44 -14.72 -30.54
C PRO A 266 -6.54 -15.38 -29.69
N ALA A 267 -6.37 -16.65 -29.30
CA ALA A 267 -7.32 -17.42 -28.48
C ALA A 267 -6.76 -17.78 -27.08
N HIS A 268 -5.56 -17.28 -26.74
CA HIS A 268 -4.86 -17.61 -25.50
C HIS A 268 -5.52 -16.97 -24.27
N ARG A 269 -5.44 -17.65 -23.11
CA ARG A 269 -6.15 -17.19 -21.89
C ARG A 269 -5.61 -15.88 -21.31
N ALA A 270 -4.38 -15.49 -21.63
CA ALA A 270 -3.81 -14.20 -21.21
C ALA A 270 -4.24 -13.01 -22.10
N THR A 271 -5.04 -13.21 -23.15
CA THR A 271 -5.47 -12.12 -24.06
C THR A 271 -6.19 -10.97 -23.35
N THR A 272 -6.96 -11.24 -22.27
CA THR A 272 -7.54 -10.20 -21.42
C THR A 272 -6.47 -9.33 -20.74
N ILE A 273 -5.39 -9.95 -20.25
CA ILE A 273 -4.27 -9.28 -19.59
C ILE A 273 -3.45 -8.50 -20.62
N ALA A 274 -3.12 -9.10 -21.76
CA ALA A 274 -2.42 -8.43 -22.85
C ALA A 274 -3.16 -7.17 -23.34
N ARG A 275 -4.50 -7.24 -23.47
CA ARG A 275 -5.34 -6.06 -23.80
C ARG A 275 -5.37 -5.01 -22.68
N ARG A 276 -5.35 -5.42 -21.41
CA ARG A 276 -5.30 -4.52 -20.22
C ARG A 276 -3.94 -3.82 -20.10
N LEU A 277 -2.84 -4.48 -20.50
CA LEU A 277 -1.48 -3.92 -20.50
C LEU A 277 -1.19 -3.04 -21.72
N ARG A 278 -1.97 -3.17 -22.80
CA ARG A 278 -1.76 -2.45 -24.06
C ARG A 278 -2.03 -0.96 -23.88
N PRO A 279 -1.01 -0.07 -23.99
CA PRO A 279 -1.21 1.35 -23.73
C PRO A 279 -1.98 2.03 -24.87
N GLU A 280 -2.64 3.13 -24.53
CA GLU A 280 -3.21 4.06 -25.51
C GLU A 280 -2.08 4.75 -26.29
N THR A 281 -2.31 5.03 -27.57
CA THR A 281 -1.37 5.79 -28.40
C THR A 281 -1.18 7.20 -27.82
N CYS A 282 0.06 7.58 -27.51
CA CYS A 282 0.38 8.96 -27.19
C CYS A 282 0.09 9.83 -28.42
N SER A 283 -0.99 10.59 -28.33
CA SER A 283 -1.40 11.58 -29.32
C SER A 283 -1.42 12.92 -28.61
N LEU A 284 -0.29 13.61 -28.66
CA LEU A 284 -0.27 15.06 -28.57
C LEU A 284 -0.98 15.60 -29.83
N ALA A 285 -1.77 16.66 -29.68
CA ALA A 285 -2.57 17.20 -30.78
C ALA A 285 -1.75 18.25 -31.53
N GLU A 286 -1.25 17.88 -32.71
CA GLU A 286 -0.27 18.67 -33.49
C GLU A 286 1.07 18.88 -32.71
N PRO A 287 2.17 19.43 -33.30
CA PRO A 287 3.46 19.46 -32.61
C PRO A 287 3.47 20.47 -31.45
N SER A 288 3.15 19.98 -30.26
CA SER A 288 3.08 20.77 -29.02
C SER A 288 4.44 21.14 -28.46
N THR A 289 4.57 22.37 -27.94
CA THR A 289 5.76 22.86 -27.22
C THR A 289 5.59 22.68 -25.71
N VAL A 290 6.61 22.16 -25.03
CA VAL A 290 6.61 21.81 -23.61
C VAL A 290 7.75 22.52 -22.91
N ALA A 291 7.42 23.45 -22.01
CA ALA A 291 8.41 24.10 -21.15
C ALA A 291 8.66 23.29 -19.87
N LEU A 292 9.93 23.00 -19.60
CA LEU A 292 10.41 22.25 -18.45
C LEU A 292 11.11 23.21 -17.47
N LEU A 293 10.47 23.50 -16.33
CA LEU A 293 10.93 24.46 -15.33
C LEU A 293 11.68 23.75 -14.19
N LEU A 294 13.00 23.86 -14.16
CA LEU A 294 13.87 23.13 -13.22
C LEU A 294 14.94 24.05 -12.58
N PRO A 295 15.35 23.81 -11.32
CA PRO A 295 16.39 24.59 -10.66
C PRO A 295 17.78 24.02 -10.99
N MET A 296 18.22 24.12 -12.23
CA MET A 296 19.46 23.48 -12.74
C MET A 296 20.71 24.14 -12.15
N THR A 297 20.74 25.47 -11.99
CA THR A 297 21.87 26.21 -11.38
C THR A 297 21.73 26.42 -9.85
N SER A 298 21.19 25.43 -9.14
CA SER A 298 20.92 25.51 -7.70
C SER A 298 21.73 24.54 -6.83
N SER A 299 21.62 24.67 -5.51
CA SER A 299 21.97 23.63 -4.53
C SER A 299 21.20 22.31 -4.71
N PHE A 300 20.09 22.31 -5.45
CA PHE A 300 19.34 21.12 -5.89
C PHE A 300 19.70 20.66 -7.33
N SER A 301 20.72 21.23 -7.97
CA SER A 301 21.20 20.88 -9.32
C SER A 301 21.22 19.37 -9.61
N LYS A 302 21.86 18.55 -8.75
CA LYS A 302 21.91 17.08 -8.91
C LYS A 302 20.53 16.40 -8.93
N ALA A 303 19.57 16.96 -8.20
CA ALA A 303 18.19 16.49 -8.16
C ALA A 303 17.42 16.92 -9.43
N ALA A 304 17.70 18.13 -9.94
CA ALA A 304 17.14 18.64 -11.19
C ALA A 304 17.68 17.88 -12.41
N SER A 305 19.00 17.63 -12.50
CA SER A 305 19.63 16.81 -13.53
C SER A 305 19.04 15.39 -13.57
N ALA A 306 18.96 14.70 -12.44
CA ALA A 306 18.36 13.36 -12.41
C ALA A 306 16.92 13.32 -12.96
N PHE A 307 16.09 14.31 -12.61
CA PHE A 307 14.75 14.44 -13.16
C PHE A 307 14.75 14.73 -14.67
N HIS A 308 15.58 15.68 -15.11
CA HIS A 308 15.76 16.03 -16.53
C HIS A 308 16.20 14.83 -17.37
N ASP A 309 17.21 14.10 -16.92
CA ASP A 309 17.78 12.97 -17.64
C ASP A 309 16.81 11.78 -17.68
N GLY A 310 16.03 11.59 -16.61
CA GLY A 310 14.91 10.64 -16.59
C GLY A 310 13.80 11.02 -17.58
N TYR A 311 13.45 12.30 -17.67
CA TYR A 311 12.47 12.83 -18.62
C TYR A 311 12.94 12.63 -20.07
N LEU A 312 14.21 12.95 -20.37
CA LEU A 312 14.80 12.71 -21.69
C LEU A 312 14.94 11.23 -22.04
N SER A 313 15.22 10.36 -21.07
CA SER A 313 15.43 8.91 -21.33
C SER A 313 14.23 8.22 -22.00
N LEU A 314 13.00 8.68 -21.77
CA LEU A 314 11.81 8.17 -22.46
C LEU A 314 11.45 8.98 -23.71
N TYR A 315 11.69 10.29 -23.73
CA TYR A 315 11.62 11.10 -24.95
C TYR A 315 12.50 10.53 -26.07
N GLU A 316 13.70 10.04 -25.73
CA GLU A 316 14.62 9.42 -26.68
C GLU A 316 14.13 8.06 -27.23
N THR A 317 13.18 7.39 -26.57
CA THR A 317 12.58 6.13 -27.05
C THR A 317 11.39 6.31 -27.99
N ASP A 318 10.72 7.46 -27.97
CA ASP A 318 9.51 7.68 -28.77
C ASP A 318 9.84 8.01 -30.23
N ASN A 319 8.89 7.76 -31.14
CA ASN A 319 9.07 8.08 -32.57
C ASN A 319 9.34 9.59 -32.76
N PRO A 320 10.45 10.01 -33.43
CA PRO A 320 10.78 11.42 -33.65
C PRO A 320 9.66 12.29 -34.25
N SER A 321 8.74 11.73 -35.03
CA SER A 321 7.60 12.49 -35.58
C SER A 321 6.44 12.72 -34.60
N ALA A 322 6.47 12.08 -33.43
CA ALA A 322 5.47 12.21 -32.37
C ALA A 322 6.02 12.91 -31.11
N ARG A 323 7.29 13.34 -31.13
CA ARG A 323 7.96 14.00 -30.00
C ARG A 323 7.52 15.47 -29.89
N PRO A 324 7.24 15.98 -28.67
CA PRO A 324 7.05 17.41 -28.44
C PRO A 324 8.36 18.19 -28.60
N ILE A 325 8.27 19.49 -28.85
CA ILE A 325 9.43 20.39 -28.71
C ILE A 325 9.62 20.64 -27.21
N ILE A 326 10.81 20.38 -26.66
CA ILE A 326 11.12 20.61 -25.24
C ILE A 326 12.00 21.84 -25.10
N GLU A 327 11.58 22.80 -24.28
CA GLU A 327 12.38 23.96 -23.88
C GLU A 327 12.70 23.89 -22.37
N LEU A 328 13.98 23.95 -22.01
CA LEU A 328 14.44 23.95 -20.62
C LEU A 328 14.55 25.38 -20.09
N TYR A 329 13.79 25.70 -19.04
CA TYR A 329 13.82 26.98 -18.35
C TYR A 329 14.42 26.80 -16.95
N ASP A 330 15.64 27.29 -16.75
CA ASP A 330 16.32 27.29 -15.45
C ASP A 330 15.89 28.49 -14.59
N PHE A 331 15.53 28.23 -13.33
CA PHE A 331 15.22 29.26 -12.33
C PHE A 331 16.24 29.34 -11.18
N GLY A 332 17.26 28.48 -11.18
CA GLY A 332 18.36 28.50 -10.19
C GLY A 332 17.85 28.45 -8.75
N GLU A 333 18.33 29.36 -7.90
CA GLU A 333 17.87 29.53 -6.51
C GLU A 333 16.84 30.66 -6.32
N ASP A 334 16.53 31.43 -7.38
CA ASP A 334 15.63 32.58 -7.27
C ASP A 334 14.16 32.17 -7.44
N LEU A 335 13.49 31.94 -6.32
CA LEU A 335 12.06 31.65 -6.29
C LEU A 335 11.22 32.82 -6.82
N GLU A 336 11.66 34.07 -6.71
CA GLU A 336 10.94 35.25 -7.23
C GLU A 336 10.91 35.26 -8.77
N ALA A 337 11.92 34.67 -9.42
CA ALA A 337 11.97 34.54 -10.88
C ALA A 337 10.92 33.55 -11.44
N VAL A 338 10.52 32.52 -10.66
CA VAL A 338 9.67 31.40 -11.12
C VAL A 338 8.36 31.88 -11.78
N GLY A 339 7.68 32.86 -11.19
CA GLY A 339 6.44 33.40 -11.74
C GLY A 339 6.63 34.20 -13.05
N ASN A 340 7.80 34.81 -13.25
CA ASN A 340 8.16 35.49 -14.49
C ASN A 340 8.54 34.48 -15.58
N ILE A 341 9.32 33.45 -15.22
CA ILE A 341 9.76 32.38 -16.11
C ILE A 341 8.55 31.59 -16.65
N TYR A 342 7.56 31.27 -15.81
CA TYR A 342 6.30 30.66 -16.27
C TYR A 342 5.59 31.51 -17.33
N ARG A 343 5.49 32.84 -17.10
CA ARG A 343 4.87 33.77 -18.06
C ARG A 343 5.68 33.90 -19.35
N GLN A 344 7.01 33.83 -19.27
CA GLN A 344 7.89 33.83 -20.45
C GLN A 344 7.68 32.58 -21.30
N ALA A 345 7.66 31.38 -20.69
CA ALA A 345 7.42 30.12 -21.38
C ALA A 345 6.05 30.08 -22.10
N VAL A 346 4.99 30.52 -21.43
CA VAL A 346 3.65 30.64 -22.04
C VAL A 346 3.64 31.68 -23.16
N ALA A 347 4.32 32.82 -23.00
CA ALA A 347 4.44 33.84 -24.05
C ALA A 347 5.31 33.42 -25.25
N ALA A 348 6.20 32.44 -25.08
CA ALA A 348 6.98 31.82 -26.15
C ALA A 348 6.15 30.80 -26.97
N GLY A 349 4.95 30.43 -26.51
CA GLY A 349 4.08 29.45 -27.19
C GLY A 349 4.10 28.04 -26.60
N SER A 350 4.48 27.89 -25.32
CA SER A 350 4.40 26.58 -24.65
C SER A 350 2.95 26.16 -24.41
N ASP A 351 2.49 25.09 -25.06
CA ASP A 351 1.17 24.48 -24.88
C ASP A 351 1.04 23.74 -23.53
N LEU A 352 2.17 23.36 -22.93
CA LEU A 352 2.25 22.61 -21.69
C LEU A 352 3.44 23.09 -20.85
N VAL A 353 3.27 23.10 -19.53
CA VAL A 353 4.36 23.32 -18.57
C VAL A 353 4.57 22.11 -17.66
N ILE A 354 5.82 21.68 -17.52
CA ILE A 354 6.26 20.67 -16.54
C ILE A 354 7.12 21.37 -15.49
N GLY A 355 6.69 21.33 -14.23
CA GLY A 355 7.33 22.02 -13.11
C GLY A 355 6.54 23.23 -12.60
N PRO A 356 7.15 24.06 -11.73
CA PRO A 356 8.53 23.97 -11.25
C PRO A 356 8.77 22.74 -10.37
N LEU A 357 10.01 22.25 -10.34
CA LEU A 357 10.44 21.21 -9.40
C LEU A 357 10.72 21.78 -8.00
N GLY A 358 9.99 21.28 -7.00
CA GLY A 358 10.19 21.61 -5.58
C GLY A 358 9.03 22.40 -4.96
N ARG A 359 8.63 22.00 -3.75
CA ARG A 359 7.47 22.56 -3.02
C ARG A 359 7.47 24.08 -2.95
N ASP A 360 8.61 24.70 -2.64
CA ASP A 360 8.66 26.14 -2.37
C ASP A 360 8.58 26.97 -3.66
N ALA A 361 9.07 26.43 -4.78
CA ALA A 361 8.87 26.98 -6.12
C ALA A 361 7.42 26.78 -6.61
N VAL A 362 6.82 25.62 -6.36
CA VAL A 362 5.40 25.35 -6.64
C VAL A 362 4.51 26.34 -5.89
N PHE A 363 4.70 26.47 -4.57
CA PHE A 363 3.97 27.42 -3.72
C PHE A 363 4.05 28.86 -4.25
N LYS A 364 5.26 29.29 -4.62
CA LYS A 364 5.51 30.63 -5.16
C LYS A 364 4.81 30.85 -6.52
N LEU A 365 4.88 29.89 -7.44
CA LEU A 365 4.16 29.98 -8.72
C LEU A 365 2.65 30.12 -8.52
N VAL A 366 2.05 29.24 -7.71
CA VAL A 366 0.58 29.16 -7.55
C VAL A 366 -0.01 30.24 -6.63
N ALA A 367 0.84 31.01 -5.96
CA ALA A 367 0.45 32.21 -5.23
C ALA A 367 0.36 33.46 -6.14
N GLU A 368 1.19 33.53 -7.19
CA GLU A 368 1.43 34.76 -7.96
C GLU A 368 1.05 34.69 -9.44
N SER A 369 0.78 33.50 -9.97
CA SER A 369 0.39 33.30 -11.37
C SER A 369 -0.89 32.48 -11.50
N LYS A 370 -1.73 32.86 -12.47
CA LYS A 370 -2.79 31.99 -12.97
C LYS A 370 -2.19 31.04 -13.99
N LEU A 371 -2.53 29.76 -13.89
CA LEU A 371 -2.06 28.73 -14.82
C LEU A 371 -2.87 28.83 -16.12
N LEU A 372 -2.29 29.43 -17.15
CA LEU A 372 -2.97 29.72 -18.41
C LEU A 372 -3.02 28.50 -19.34
N VAL A 373 -1.99 27.66 -19.26
CA VAL A 373 -1.87 26.39 -19.98
C VAL A 373 -1.80 25.23 -18.97
N PRO A 374 -2.14 24.00 -19.37
CA PRO A 374 -2.01 22.84 -18.50
C PRO A 374 -0.59 22.72 -17.92
N THR A 375 -0.49 22.45 -16.62
CA THR A 375 0.76 22.55 -15.85
C THR A 375 0.89 21.37 -14.88
N LEU A 376 1.98 20.60 -14.96
CA LEU A 376 2.31 19.54 -14.01
C LEU A 376 3.20 20.10 -12.88
N LEU A 377 2.60 20.37 -11.72
CA LEU A 377 3.31 20.88 -10.54
C LEU A 377 4.05 19.73 -9.83
N LEU A 378 5.37 19.88 -9.67
CA LEU A 378 6.27 18.84 -9.16
C LEU A 378 6.63 19.10 -7.68
N GLY A 379 5.61 19.08 -6.83
CA GLY A 379 5.70 19.38 -5.40
C GLY A 379 4.33 19.46 -4.73
N SER A 380 4.30 19.68 -3.41
CA SER A 380 3.04 19.84 -2.68
C SER A 380 2.41 21.21 -2.92
N ASP A 381 1.11 21.22 -3.17
CA ASP A 381 0.23 22.37 -2.97
C ASP A 381 -0.83 21.98 -1.94
N ASP A 382 -1.07 22.83 -0.94
CA ASP A 382 -2.04 22.54 0.12
C ASP A 382 -3.49 22.92 -0.30
N SER A 383 -3.70 23.45 -1.52
CA SER A 383 -5.03 23.65 -2.09
C SER A 383 -5.62 22.35 -2.65
N ARG A 384 -6.94 22.19 -2.55
CA ARG A 384 -7.61 20.93 -2.95
C ARG A 384 -7.66 20.71 -4.47
N SER A 385 -7.80 21.77 -5.26
CA SER A 385 -7.87 21.69 -6.72
C SER A 385 -7.60 23.05 -7.35
N ARG A 386 -6.98 23.07 -8.54
CA ARG A 386 -6.79 24.28 -9.36
C ARG A 386 -7.07 23.97 -10.84
N PRO A 387 -7.77 24.86 -11.57
CA PRO A 387 -7.85 24.76 -13.03
C PRO A 387 -6.46 24.70 -13.65
N ASN A 388 -6.32 23.90 -14.71
CA ASN A 388 -5.07 23.69 -15.46
C ASN A 388 -3.87 23.14 -14.65
N ALA A 389 -4.07 22.65 -13.42
CA ALA A 389 -3.03 21.97 -12.65
C ALA A 389 -3.25 20.45 -12.59
N LEU A 390 -2.21 19.68 -12.85
CA LEU A 390 -2.02 18.38 -12.18
C LEU A 390 -0.92 18.51 -11.14
N ILE A 391 -1.06 17.82 -10.01
CA ILE A 391 -0.14 17.92 -8.87
C ILE A 391 0.46 16.54 -8.59
N LEU A 392 1.79 16.45 -8.64
CA LEU A 392 2.57 15.26 -8.29
C LEU A 392 3.33 15.54 -6.98
N ASP A 393 2.68 15.34 -5.83
CA ASP A 393 3.31 15.63 -4.54
C ASP A 393 4.41 14.60 -4.21
N LEU A 394 5.64 15.11 -4.14
CA LEU A 394 6.86 14.36 -3.82
C LEU A 394 7.12 14.24 -2.31
N SER A 395 6.19 14.71 -1.46
CA SER A 395 6.41 14.80 -0.02
C SER A 395 6.29 13.46 0.72
N ARG A 396 7.14 13.32 1.76
CA ARG A 396 7.06 12.23 2.76
C ARG A 396 5.71 12.14 3.49
N ARG A 397 4.79 13.11 3.32
CA ARG A 397 3.43 13.08 3.89
C ARG A 397 2.48 12.18 3.10
N VAL A 398 2.65 12.09 1.77
CA VAL A 398 1.85 11.19 0.92
C VAL A 398 2.23 9.74 1.20
N GLU A 399 3.53 9.45 1.22
CA GLU A 399 4.04 8.11 1.56
C GLU A 399 3.58 7.65 2.96
N ALA A 400 3.60 8.53 3.97
CA ALA A 400 3.08 8.22 5.30
C ALA A 400 1.58 7.84 5.28
N GLN A 401 0.79 8.41 4.36
CA GLN A 401 -0.61 8.00 4.14
C GLN A 401 -0.71 6.67 3.38
N SER A 402 0.22 6.35 2.49
CA SER A 402 0.30 5.04 1.83
C SER A 402 0.64 3.92 2.82
N LEU A 403 1.58 4.12 3.75
CA LEU A 403 1.88 3.18 4.85
C LEU A 403 0.63 2.89 5.68
N VAL A 404 -0.08 3.94 6.10
CA VAL A 404 -1.35 3.83 6.82
C VAL A 404 -2.41 3.10 6.00
N THR A 405 -2.55 3.42 4.72
CA THR A 405 -3.60 2.87 3.86
C THR A 405 -3.38 1.38 3.62
N HIS A 406 -2.13 0.93 3.38
CA HIS A 406 -1.81 -0.49 3.24
C HIS A 406 -1.94 -1.28 4.56
N ALA A 407 -1.54 -0.69 5.69
CA ALA A 407 -1.71 -1.33 6.99
C ALA A 407 -3.20 -1.45 7.39
N ARG A 408 -4.03 -0.43 7.10
CA ARG A 408 -5.50 -0.51 7.29
C ARG A 408 -6.18 -1.43 6.27
N SER A 409 -5.73 -1.47 5.01
CA SER A 409 -6.26 -2.41 4.01
C SER A 409 -5.89 -3.86 4.31
N ARG A 410 -4.83 -4.14 5.08
CA ARG A 410 -4.58 -5.46 5.69
C ARG A 410 -5.42 -5.71 6.96
N GLY A 411 -5.93 -4.67 7.62
CA GLY A 411 -6.85 -4.78 8.76
C GLY A 411 -6.20 -4.62 10.13
N LEU A 412 -4.93 -4.22 10.19
CA LEU A 412 -4.20 -3.89 11.41
C LEU A 412 -4.88 -2.70 12.11
N GLN A 413 -5.14 -2.74 13.42
CA GLN A 413 -5.97 -1.77 14.15
C GLN A 413 -5.18 -0.92 15.14
N HIS A 414 -4.21 -1.50 15.85
CA HIS A 414 -3.49 -0.84 16.94
C HIS A 414 -2.01 -0.62 16.62
N ALA A 415 -1.62 0.67 16.58
CA ALA A 415 -0.30 1.10 16.11
C ALA A 415 0.61 1.65 17.21
N LEU A 416 1.88 1.30 17.13
CA LEU A 416 3.00 1.98 17.79
C LEU A 416 3.72 2.88 16.76
N ILE A 417 3.87 4.17 17.03
CA ILE A 417 4.51 5.13 16.11
C ILE A 417 5.85 5.61 16.69
N LEU A 418 6.96 5.26 16.04
CA LEU A 418 8.31 5.67 16.40
C LEU A 418 8.87 6.62 15.31
N TYR A 419 9.55 7.70 15.70
CA TYR A 419 10.08 8.67 14.74
C TYR A 419 11.36 9.35 15.22
N SER A 420 12.33 9.60 14.34
CA SER A 420 13.54 10.37 14.71
C SER A 420 13.16 11.82 15.03
N LEU A 421 13.85 12.44 16.01
CA LEU A 421 13.60 13.81 16.48
C LEU A 421 14.04 14.91 15.48
N SER A 422 13.52 14.87 14.26
CA SER A 422 13.65 15.93 13.24
C SER A 422 12.27 16.47 12.83
N LYS A 423 12.22 17.69 12.29
CA LYS A 423 10.97 18.32 11.81
C LYS A 423 10.27 17.45 10.74
N VAL A 424 11.05 16.87 9.82
CA VAL A 424 10.53 16.08 8.69
C VAL A 424 9.98 14.73 9.16
N HIS A 425 10.73 14.02 10.00
CA HIS A 425 10.30 12.72 10.54
C HIS A 425 9.11 12.85 11.50
N LYS A 426 9.08 13.91 12.34
CA LYS A 426 7.90 14.23 13.14
C LYS A 426 6.68 14.52 12.26
N ALA A 427 6.80 15.32 11.20
CA ALA A 427 5.68 15.67 10.32
C ALA A 427 5.10 14.46 9.57
N ALA A 428 5.94 13.53 9.12
CA ALA A 428 5.47 12.26 8.56
C ALA A 428 4.72 11.42 9.60
N ALA A 429 5.27 11.30 10.81
CA ALA A 429 4.63 10.59 11.92
C ALA A 429 3.35 11.27 12.46
N ASP A 430 3.24 12.59 12.37
CA ASP A 430 2.01 13.34 12.65
C ASP A 430 0.96 13.03 11.57
N THR A 431 1.35 13.03 10.29
CA THR A 431 0.46 12.73 9.17
C THR A 431 -0.09 11.30 9.27
N ALA A 432 0.78 10.33 9.56
CA ALA A 432 0.38 8.94 9.76
C ALA A 432 -0.53 8.77 10.98
N ALA A 433 -0.24 9.44 12.10
CA ALA A 433 -1.10 9.42 13.29
C ALA A 433 -2.53 9.89 12.96
N THR A 434 -2.67 11.05 12.32
CA THR A 434 -3.98 11.57 11.90
C THR A 434 -4.68 10.62 10.94
N ALA A 435 -4.01 10.20 9.86
CA ALA A 435 -4.60 9.32 8.84
C ALA A 435 -5.01 7.94 9.39
N TRP A 436 -4.30 7.43 10.41
CA TRP A 436 -4.64 6.18 11.12
C TRP A 436 -5.93 6.33 11.93
N GLN A 437 -6.04 7.42 12.71
CA GLN A 437 -7.21 7.71 13.54
C GLN A 437 -8.46 8.01 12.71
N GLU A 438 -8.32 8.75 11.60
CA GLU A 438 -9.40 9.00 10.62
C GLU A 438 -9.97 7.69 10.03
N ARG A 439 -9.13 6.66 9.90
CA ARG A 439 -9.52 5.32 9.41
C ARG A 439 -9.93 4.38 10.54
N GLY A 440 -10.24 4.89 11.74
CA GLY A 440 -10.67 4.11 12.90
C GLY A 440 -9.57 3.26 13.57
N GLY A 441 -8.30 3.54 13.31
CA GLY A 441 -7.17 2.90 13.98
C GLY A 441 -6.81 3.57 15.32
N ILE A 442 -6.39 2.79 16.30
CA ILE A 442 -5.97 3.30 17.62
C ILE A 442 -4.44 3.46 17.65
N ILE A 443 -3.95 4.56 18.22
CA ILE A 443 -2.52 4.77 18.50
C ILE A 443 -2.26 4.28 19.93
N ALA A 444 -1.81 3.03 20.05
CA ALA A 444 -1.51 2.38 21.32
C ALA A 444 -0.23 2.93 22.00
N GLY A 445 0.65 3.57 21.22
CA GLY A 445 1.81 4.31 21.74
C GLY A 445 2.48 5.18 20.68
N ARG A 446 3.19 6.23 21.11
CA ARG A 446 4.01 7.08 20.23
C ARG A 446 5.25 7.60 20.96
N ALA A 447 6.40 7.65 20.30
CA ALA A 447 7.63 8.21 20.86
C ALA A 447 8.57 8.79 19.80
N GLY A 448 9.28 9.85 20.20
CA GLY A 448 10.42 10.39 19.46
C GLY A 448 11.73 9.72 19.88
N LEU A 449 12.59 9.42 18.91
CA LEU A 449 13.90 8.79 19.07
C LEU A 449 15.00 9.84 18.86
N ASN A 450 15.98 9.89 19.76
CA ASN A 450 17.16 10.73 19.59
C ASN A 450 18.19 10.00 18.71
N PRO A 451 18.45 10.41 17.45
CA PRO A 451 19.39 9.70 16.56
C PRO A 451 20.86 9.84 17.00
N GLN A 452 21.14 10.44 18.15
CA GLN A 452 22.47 10.54 18.77
C GLN A 452 22.71 9.50 19.87
N VAL A 453 21.78 8.57 20.10
CA VAL A 453 21.98 7.41 20.99
C VAL A 453 21.84 6.10 20.23
N SER A 454 22.56 5.08 20.68
CA SER A 454 22.46 3.71 20.16
C SER A 454 21.44 2.85 20.92
N ASP A 455 21.24 3.12 22.22
CA ASP A 455 20.31 2.37 23.07
C ASP A 455 18.91 3.01 23.12
N TYR A 456 17.91 2.25 22.69
CA TYR A 456 16.49 2.59 22.75
C TYR A 456 15.69 1.66 23.70
N SER A 457 16.36 0.74 24.40
CA SER A 457 15.75 -0.33 25.21
C SER A 457 14.78 0.20 26.26
N ALA A 458 15.12 1.33 26.91
CA ALA A 458 14.26 1.98 27.91
C ALA A 458 12.98 2.60 27.29
N ILE A 459 13.03 3.04 26.03
CA ILE A 459 11.88 3.56 25.30
C ILE A 459 11.00 2.39 24.83
N LEU A 460 11.60 1.36 24.23
CA LEU A 460 10.91 0.16 23.75
C LEU A 460 10.22 -0.60 24.90
N SER A 461 10.94 -0.89 25.99
CA SER A 461 10.40 -1.61 27.15
C SER A 461 9.16 -0.95 27.75
N ARG A 462 9.12 0.39 27.78
CA ARG A 462 7.98 1.18 28.27
C ARG A 462 6.79 1.16 27.31
N LEU A 463 7.03 1.21 25.99
CA LEU A 463 5.96 1.27 24.99
C LEU A 463 5.32 -0.10 24.73
N LEU A 464 6.15 -1.15 24.76
CA LEU A 464 5.76 -2.55 24.61
C LEU A 464 5.16 -3.16 25.89
N GLY A 465 5.16 -2.43 27.01
CA GLY A 465 4.55 -2.87 28.27
C GLY A 465 5.37 -3.87 29.09
N LEU A 466 6.66 -4.02 28.79
CA LEU A 466 7.55 -5.00 29.45
C LEU A 466 7.73 -4.68 30.94
N THR A 467 7.79 -3.40 31.32
CA THR A 467 7.87 -2.97 32.73
C THR A 467 6.66 -3.46 33.54
N GLN A 468 5.44 -3.39 32.97
CA GLN A 468 4.23 -3.92 33.59
C GLN A 468 4.18 -5.45 33.55
N SER A 469 4.82 -6.10 32.58
CA SER A 469 5.02 -7.56 32.61
C SER A 469 5.90 -7.99 33.77
N GLN A 470 7.02 -7.31 33.99
CA GLN A 470 7.94 -7.59 35.10
C GLN A 470 7.26 -7.34 36.45
N GLN A 471 6.60 -6.19 36.64
CA GLN A 471 5.88 -5.88 37.88
C GLN A 471 4.79 -6.91 38.23
N ARG A 472 4.12 -7.49 37.23
CA ARG A 472 3.14 -8.58 37.44
C ARG A 472 3.82 -9.89 37.86
N ALA A 473 5.00 -10.20 37.33
CA ALA A 473 5.78 -11.38 37.73
C ALA A 473 6.30 -11.23 39.18
N GLU A 474 6.84 -10.06 39.53
CA GLU A 474 7.31 -9.74 40.89
C GLU A 474 6.16 -9.76 41.91
N ALA A 475 4.99 -9.20 41.56
CA ALA A 475 3.78 -9.30 42.38
C ALA A 475 3.32 -10.75 42.56
N LEU A 476 3.34 -11.57 41.51
CA LEU A 476 2.97 -12.99 41.60
C LEU A 476 3.97 -13.79 42.45
N GLN A 477 5.28 -13.51 42.33
CA GLN A 477 6.32 -14.15 43.14
C GLN A 477 6.17 -13.83 44.63
N SER A 478 5.84 -12.57 44.98
CA SER A 478 5.61 -12.17 46.37
C SER A 478 4.31 -12.72 46.97
N ILE A 479 3.32 -13.09 46.15
CA ILE A 479 2.10 -13.80 46.57
C ILE A 479 2.37 -15.31 46.80
N LEU A 480 3.16 -15.95 45.93
CA LEU A 480 3.45 -17.39 46.01
C LEU A 480 4.62 -17.73 46.96
N ALA A 481 5.40 -16.74 47.38
CA ALA A 481 6.60 -16.86 48.19
C ALA A 481 7.66 -17.82 47.57
N ASP A 482 8.73 -18.11 48.31
CA ASP A 482 9.85 -18.95 47.83
C ASP A 482 9.48 -20.44 47.60
N GLN A 483 8.21 -20.81 47.78
CA GLN A 483 7.73 -22.18 47.58
C GLN A 483 7.60 -22.56 46.10
N VAL A 484 7.40 -21.57 45.21
CA VAL A 484 7.33 -21.78 43.75
C VAL A 484 8.07 -20.65 43.04
N PRO A 485 9.20 -20.94 42.35
CA PRO A 485 9.85 -19.97 41.47
C PRO A 485 8.97 -19.59 40.27
N VAL A 486 8.63 -18.31 40.16
CA VAL A 486 7.75 -17.76 39.11
C VAL A 486 8.59 -17.38 37.89
N THR A 487 8.97 -18.37 37.09
CA THR A 487 9.63 -18.16 35.79
C THR A 487 8.63 -17.65 34.75
N ALA A 488 8.22 -16.39 34.88
CA ALA A 488 7.37 -15.70 33.92
C ALA A 488 8.24 -15.03 32.83
N PRO A 489 8.24 -15.51 31.58
CA PRO A 489 8.99 -14.85 30.50
C PRO A 489 8.40 -13.45 30.23
N PRO A 490 9.22 -12.46 29.83
CA PRO A 490 8.75 -11.11 29.53
C PRO A 490 7.76 -11.14 28.35
N ARG A 491 6.54 -10.61 28.56
CA ARG A 491 5.50 -10.55 27.54
C ARG A 491 5.20 -9.10 27.19
N ILE A 492 5.33 -8.77 25.90
CA ILE A 492 4.78 -7.52 25.38
C ILE A 492 3.26 -7.50 25.56
N ARG A 493 2.69 -6.29 25.63
CA ARG A 493 1.25 -6.06 25.53
C ARG A 493 0.70 -6.65 24.23
N GLN A 494 -0.46 -7.30 24.30
CA GLN A 494 -1.04 -8.06 23.17
C GLN A 494 -1.97 -7.21 22.29
N ASP A 495 -2.22 -5.95 22.67
CA ASP A 495 -3.04 -4.97 21.95
C ASP A 495 -2.23 -4.16 20.92
N LEU A 496 -1.17 -4.73 20.35
CA LEU A 496 -0.37 -4.12 19.28
C LEU A 496 -0.39 -5.02 18.05
N ASP A 497 -0.73 -4.44 16.90
CA ASP A 497 -0.73 -5.15 15.61
C ASP A 497 0.41 -4.67 14.70
N VAL A 498 0.85 -3.41 14.82
CA VAL A 498 1.78 -2.78 13.86
C VAL A 498 2.71 -1.77 14.52
N ILE A 499 3.96 -1.69 14.02
CA ILE A 499 4.92 -0.64 14.36
C ILE A 499 5.21 0.19 13.11
N PHE A 500 5.06 1.51 13.18
CA PHE A 500 5.49 2.43 12.12
C PHE A 500 6.79 3.14 12.52
N LEU A 501 7.79 3.11 11.63
CA LEU A 501 9.09 3.76 11.77
C LEU A 501 9.22 4.92 10.79
N PHE A 502 9.33 6.14 11.33
CA PHE A 502 9.62 7.35 10.58
C PHE A 502 11.05 7.82 10.91
N THR A 503 12.04 7.13 10.35
CA THR A 503 13.47 7.35 10.65
C THR A 503 14.31 7.35 9.37
N ASP A 504 15.61 7.61 9.48
CA ASP A 504 16.60 7.27 8.45
C ASP A 504 17.06 5.80 8.58
N GLN A 505 17.80 5.31 7.57
CA GLN A 505 18.38 3.97 7.51
C GLN A 505 19.31 3.67 8.70
N ALA A 506 20.14 4.62 9.13
CA ALA A 506 21.07 4.42 10.23
C ALA A 506 20.34 4.21 11.57
N THR A 507 19.33 5.03 11.86
CA THR A 507 18.46 4.85 13.04
C THR A 507 17.68 3.54 12.95
N ALA A 508 17.18 3.17 11.76
CA ALA A 508 16.40 1.95 11.57
C ALA A 508 17.22 0.67 11.80
N ARG A 509 18.44 0.60 11.25
CA ARG A 509 19.39 -0.51 11.49
C ARG A 509 19.71 -0.67 12.98
N LEU A 510 19.88 0.43 13.72
CA LEU A 510 20.07 0.35 15.18
C LEU A 510 18.81 -0.10 15.94
N LEU A 511 17.62 0.30 15.46
CA LEU A 511 16.36 0.15 16.20
C LEU A 511 15.70 -1.23 16.01
N LYS A 512 15.71 -1.78 14.79
CA LYS A 512 14.98 -3.02 14.46
C LYS A 512 15.51 -4.25 15.25
N PRO A 513 16.82 -4.50 15.40
CA PRO A 513 17.33 -5.57 16.26
C PRO A 513 16.91 -5.42 17.72
N GLN A 514 16.70 -4.19 18.22
CA GLN A 514 16.19 -3.95 19.58
C GLN A 514 14.68 -4.21 19.70
N ILE A 515 13.90 -3.97 18.65
CA ILE A 515 12.49 -4.38 18.56
C ILE A 515 12.38 -5.92 18.57
N ASP A 516 13.26 -6.60 17.85
CA ASP A 516 13.33 -8.07 17.82
C ASP A 516 13.71 -8.66 19.18
N PHE A 517 14.78 -8.14 19.79
CA PHE A 517 15.25 -8.51 21.14
C PHE A 517 14.15 -8.35 22.22
N HIS A 518 13.33 -7.31 22.12
CA HIS A 518 12.19 -7.08 23.02
C HIS A 518 10.91 -7.87 22.65
N HIS A 519 11.04 -8.95 21.86
CA HIS A 519 9.95 -9.85 21.44
C HIS A 519 8.82 -9.16 20.65
N ALA A 520 9.11 -8.02 20.02
CA ALA A 520 8.19 -7.28 19.16
C ALA A 520 8.45 -7.48 17.66
N GLY A 521 9.49 -8.21 17.27
CA GLY A 521 9.80 -8.57 15.87
C GLY A 521 8.72 -9.37 15.14
N ARG A 522 7.78 -9.99 15.89
CA ARG A 522 6.57 -10.65 15.35
C ARG A 522 5.44 -9.69 14.95
N LEU A 523 5.60 -8.39 15.21
CA LEU A 523 4.70 -7.34 14.74
C LEU A 523 5.22 -6.83 13.39
N PRO A 524 4.38 -6.75 12.33
CA PRO A 524 4.72 -6.07 11.10
C PRO A 524 5.30 -4.67 11.35
N VAL A 525 6.58 -4.49 11.00
CA VAL A 525 7.30 -3.21 11.08
C VAL A 525 7.22 -2.53 9.72
N TYR A 526 6.61 -1.34 9.68
CA TYR A 526 6.45 -0.51 8.49
C TYR A 526 7.42 0.66 8.51
N SER A 527 7.99 1.04 7.36
CA SER A 527 8.79 2.26 7.22
C SER A 527 8.64 2.97 5.88
N GLN A 528 9.09 4.22 5.82
CA GLN A 528 9.28 4.97 4.59
C GLN A 528 10.54 4.47 3.85
N ASN A 529 10.64 4.75 2.56
CA ASN A 529 11.82 4.46 1.73
C ASN A 529 13.12 5.16 2.19
N THR A 530 13.05 6.00 3.23
CA THR A 530 14.20 6.61 3.91
C THR A 530 15.09 5.60 4.64
N ILE A 531 14.66 4.33 4.75
CA ILE A 531 15.52 3.23 5.18
C ILE A 531 16.23 2.50 4.04
N PHE A 532 15.99 2.87 2.77
CA PHE A 532 16.62 2.24 1.62
C PHE A 532 17.39 3.26 0.77
N SER A 533 18.69 3.01 0.59
CA SER A 533 19.60 3.91 -0.15
C SER A 533 19.37 3.94 -1.66
N GLY A 534 18.56 3.02 -2.20
CA GLY A 534 18.51 2.65 -3.62
C GLY A 534 19.39 1.44 -3.94
N LYS A 535 20.46 1.22 -3.17
CA LYS A 535 21.33 0.05 -3.24
C LYS A 535 21.16 -0.83 -2.00
N ALA A 536 21.07 -2.14 -2.21
CA ALA A 536 21.14 -3.11 -1.12
C ALA A 536 22.58 -3.18 -0.57
N ASP A 537 22.71 -3.01 0.74
CA ASP A 537 23.97 -3.12 1.48
C ASP A 537 23.85 -4.37 2.37
N VAL A 538 23.91 -5.52 1.71
CA VAL A 538 23.47 -6.84 2.20
C VAL A 538 23.98 -7.19 3.60
N VAL A 539 25.17 -6.74 3.98
CA VAL A 539 25.76 -7.01 5.31
C VAL A 539 25.06 -6.19 6.40
N ASN A 540 24.79 -4.91 6.15
CA ASN A 540 24.25 -3.99 7.16
C ASN A 540 22.72 -3.85 7.08
N ASP A 541 22.10 -4.21 5.95
CA ASP A 541 20.64 -4.24 5.79
C ASP A 541 20.02 -5.54 6.35
N LEU A 542 20.82 -6.51 6.81
CA LEU A 542 20.36 -7.62 7.67
C LEU A 542 19.73 -7.13 8.97
N ASP A 543 20.18 -5.98 9.51
CA ASP A 543 19.54 -5.35 10.67
C ASP A 543 18.10 -4.87 10.37
N LEU A 544 17.69 -4.79 9.09
CA LEU A 544 16.36 -4.38 8.65
C LEU A 544 15.44 -5.56 8.30
N GLU A 545 15.87 -6.81 8.53
CA GLU A 545 15.17 -8.03 8.12
C GLU A 545 13.68 -8.05 8.53
N GLY A 546 12.78 -8.27 7.58
CA GLY A 546 11.34 -8.26 7.80
C GLY A 546 10.69 -6.87 7.97
N VAL A 547 11.46 -5.77 7.85
CA VAL A 547 10.87 -4.42 7.76
C VAL A 547 10.26 -4.24 6.37
N LEU A 548 8.95 -3.98 6.35
CA LEU A 548 8.17 -3.65 5.18
C LEU A 548 8.24 -2.15 4.89
N PHE A 549 8.55 -1.79 3.65
CA PHE A 549 8.51 -0.41 3.18
C PHE A 549 7.86 -0.34 1.80
N SER A 550 7.59 0.88 1.34
CA SER A 550 7.08 1.14 0.00
C SER A 550 8.07 1.99 -0.78
N ASP A 551 8.31 1.70 -2.06
CA ASP A 551 9.15 2.54 -2.90
C ASP A 551 8.78 2.47 -4.40
N MET A 552 9.57 3.15 -5.22
CA MET A 552 9.41 3.18 -6.67
C MET A 552 9.80 1.84 -7.31
N PRO A 553 9.00 1.28 -8.24
CA PRO A 553 9.33 0.08 -9.00
C PRO A 553 10.76 0.07 -9.58
N TRP A 554 11.23 1.20 -10.10
CA TRP A 554 12.57 1.41 -10.64
C TRP A 554 13.73 1.13 -9.64
N LEU A 555 13.44 1.10 -8.34
CA LEU A 555 14.40 0.89 -7.25
C LEU A 555 14.29 -0.47 -6.55
N VAL A 556 13.08 -1.03 -6.43
CA VAL A 556 12.84 -2.29 -5.67
C VAL A 556 12.57 -3.52 -6.53
N ARG A 557 12.25 -3.36 -7.82
CA ARG A 557 12.21 -4.51 -8.76
C ARG A 557 13.63 -4.86 -9.18
N GLN A 558 14.02 -6.11 -8.90
CA GLN A 558 15.27 -6.69 -9.38
C GLN A 558 15.07 -7.45 -10.71
N THR A 559 13.83 -7.81 -11.03
CA THR A 559 13.42 -8.70 -12.13
C THR A 559 12.11 -8.22 -12.79
N GLY A 560 11.83 -8.73 -13.98
CA GLY A 560 10.63 -8.40 -14.74
C GLY A 560 10.67 -7.00 -15.32
N ARG A 561 9.60 -6.22 -15.12
CA ARG A 561 9.55 -4.85 -15.66
C ARG A 561 10.50 -3.94 -14.89
N PHE A 562 11.38 -3.25 -15.64
CA PHE A 562 12.55 -2.48 -15.18
C PHE A 562 13.79 -3.31 -14.79
N GLU A 563 13.77 -4.63 -15.01
CA GLU A 563 14.99 -5.44 -15.12
C GLU A 563 15.85 -4.98 -16.31
N ARG A 564 17.16 -5.27 -16.27
CA ARG A 564 18.11 -4.82 -17.30
C ARG A 564 19.04 -5.93 -17.78
N ALA A 565 18.89 -6.27 -19.06
CA ALA A 565 20.03 -6.59 -19.92
C ALA A 565 20.90 -5.31 -20.12
N PRO A 566 22.18 -5.42 -20.49
CA PRO A 566 23.17 -4.39 -20.16
C PRO A 566 23.19 -3.12 -21.03
N ALA A 567 23.57 -2.02 -20.38
CA ALA A 567 24.35 -0.88 -20.89
C ALA A 567 23.78 0.11 -21.93
N ASP A 568 22.70 -0.18 -22.68
CA ASP A 568 22.27 0.67 -23.81
C ASP A 568 21.77 2.10 -23.45
N SER A 569 21.65 2.47 -22.16
CA SER A 569 21.39 3.85 -21.72
C SER A 569 22.32 4.28 -20.58
N ILE A 570 23.44 4.93 -20.94
CA ILE A 570 24.47 5.42 -20.01
C ILE A 570 23.88 6.34 -18.93
N ALA A 571 22.96 7.24 -19.32
CA ALA A 571 22.27 8.14 -18.40
C ALA A 571 21.46 7.40 -17.31
N ALA A 572 20.93 6.21 -17.61
CA ALA A 572 20.21 5.42 -16.61
C ALA A 572 21.19 4.79 -15.61
N THR A 573 22.39 4.39 -16.01
CA THR A 573 23.34 3.66 -15.13
C THR A 573 23.90 4.52 -13.99
N ASP A 574 24.04 5.83 -14.16
CA ASP A 574 24.58 6.71 -13.12
C ASP A 574 23.58 6.96 -11.97
N TYR A 575 22.27 6.90 -12.26
CA TYR A 575 21.21 7.08 -11.25
C TYR A 575 20.68 5.75 -10.69
N GLN A 576 21.00 4.63 -11.33
CA GLN A 576 20.63 3.28 -10.88
C GLN A 576 21.14 2.99 -9.47
N HIS A 577 20.29 2.32 -8.69
CA HIS A 577 20.56 1.97 -7.30
C HIS A 577 20.99 3.15 -6.40
N SER A 578 20.54 4.37 -6.70
CA SER A 578 20.79 5.56 -5.88
C SER A 578 19.49 6.17 -5.36
N ALA A 579 19.56 6.87 -4.22
CA ALA A 579 18.43 7.61 -3.68
C ALA A 579 17.96 8.74 -4.62
N ILE A 580 18.85 9.21 -5.50
CA ILE A 580 18.59 10.20 -6.56
C ILE A 580 17.85 9.56 -7.75
N GLY A 581 17.98 8.24 -7.97
CA GLY A 581 17.23 7.48 -8.98
C GLY A 581 15.71 7.54 -8.83
N ARG A 582 15.20 7.96 -7.66
CA ARG A 582 13.78 8.30 -7.47
C ARG A 582 13.35 9.50 -8.31
N LEU A 583 14.21 10.50 -8.48
CA LEU A 583 13.93 11.67 -9.33
C LEU A 583 14.04 11.33 -10.81
N PHE A 584 14.96 10.43 -11.20
CA PHE A 584 15.00 9.86 -12.54
C PHE A 584 13.69 9.14 -12.89
N ALA A 585 13.21 8.25 -12.01
CA ALA A 585 11.91 7.59 -12.18
C ALA A 585 10.72 8.56 -12.24
N LEU A 586 10.75 9.67 -11.49
CA LEU A 586 9.74 10.72 -11.57
C LEU A 586 9.84 11.53 -12.87
N GLY A 587 11.03 11.73 -13.42
CA GLY A 587 11.26 12.36 -14.71
C GLY A 587 10.67 11.54 -15.86
N MET A 588 10.98 10.24 -15.88
CA MET A 588 10.39 9.26 -16.80
C MET A 588 8.86 9.35 -16.79
N ASP A 589 8.25 9.28 -15.60
CA ASP A 589 6.80 9.32 -15.45
C ASP A 589 6.18 10.68 -15.80
N ALA A 590 6.87 11.78 -15.50
CA ALA A 590 6.44 13.13 -15.91
C ALA A 590 6.40 13.27 -17.44
N TYR A 591 7.36 12.70 -18.17
CA TYR A 591 7.31 12.66 -19.63
C TYR A 591 6.11 11.84 -20.14
N ARG A 592 5.76 10.73 -19.49
CA ARG A 592 4.56 9.96 -19.86
C ARG A 592 3.24 10.66 -19.48
N LEU A 593 3.24 11.48 -18.43
CA LEU A 593 2.09 12.34 -18.09
C LEU A 593 1.82 13.42 -19.14
N THR A 594 2.85 13.94 -19.84
CA THR A 594 2.70 14.88 -20.99
C THR A 594 1.68 14.39 -22.02
N CYS A 595 1.68 13.10 -22.36
CA CYS A 595 0.72 12.48 -23.29
C CYS A 595 -0.75 12.53 -22.84
N HIS A 596 -1.01 12.91 -21.58
CA HIS A 596 -2.29 12.65 -20.90
C HIS A 596 -2.87 13.87 -20.17
N ILE A 597 -2.04 14.83 -19.73
CA ILE A 597 -2.47 16.03 -18.97
C ILE A 597 -3.69 16.71 -19.61
N SER A 598 -3.68 16.94 -20.92
CA SER A 598 -4.75 17.65 -21.64
C SER A 598 -6.00 16.82 -21.99
N LYS A 599 -6.03 15.52 -21.65
CA LYS A 599 -7.09 14.57 -22.07
C LYS A 599 -7.89 13.92 -20.93
N ARG A 600 -7.47 14.08 -19.67
CA ARG A 600 -7.90 13.18 -18.57
C ARG A 600 -9.01 13.72 -17.65
N GLN A 601 -9.59 14.89 -17.89
CA GLN A 601 -10.72 15.37 -17.08
C GLN A 601 -11.97 14.46 -17.21
N ASP A 602 -12.11 13.76 -18.34
CA ASP A 602 -13.28 12.94 -18.66
C ASP A 602 -13.08 11.42 -18.47
N GLN A 603 -11.94 10.97 -17.92
CA GLN A 603 -11.59 9.55 -17.78
C GLN A 603 -11.03 9.21 -16.38
N PRO A 604 -11.90 8.93 -15.38
CA PRO A 604 -11.49 8.69 -14.00
C PRO A 604 -10.77 7.36 -13.78
N ASP A 605 -11.02 6.36 -14.64
CA ASP A 605 -10.45 5.01 -14.49
C ASP A 605 -9.04 4.87 -15.08
N TRP A 606 -8.41 5.97 -15.53
CA TRP A 606 -7.06 5.89 -16.09
C TRP A 606 -6.02 5.48 -15.05
N GLN A 607 -5.25 4.45 -15.41
CA GLN A 607 -4.08 4.02 -14.67
C GLN A 607 -2.90 3.82 -15.62
N TYR A 608 -1.69 4.19 -15.17
CA TYR A 608 -0.43 3.89 -15.84
C TYR A 608 0.56 3.36 -14.81
N ALA A 609 0.95 2.10 -14.95
CA ALA A 609 2.08 1.57 -14.21
C ALA A 609 3.36 2.25 -14.75
N GLY A 610 3.98 3.10 -13.95
CA GLY A 610 5.19 3.87 -14.26
C GLY A 610 6.42 3.43 -13.48
N ALA A 611 7.53 4.13 -13.67
CA ALA A 611 8.80 3.90 -13.00
C ALA A 611 8.74 4.25 -11.50
N SER A 612 7.89 5.23 -11.12
CA SER A 612 7.71 5.70 -9.75
C SER A 612 6.54 5.02 -8.99
N GLY A 613 5.66 4.30 -9.70
CA GLY A 613 4.54 3.53 -9.15
C GLY A 613 3.38 3.40 -10.15
N LEU A 614 2.28 2.78 -9.73
CA LEU A 614 1.02 2.83 -10.47
C LEU A 614 0.38 4.21 -10.28
N LEU A 615 0.37 5.01 -11.34
CA LEU A 615 -0.18 6.36 -11.39
C LEU A 615 -1.65 6.35 -11.79
N SER A 616 -2.43 7.23 -11.16
CA SER A 616 -3.82 7.54 -11.50
C SER A 616 -4.09 9.02 -11.23
N ILE A 617 -5.01 9.63 -11.98
CA ILE A 617 -5.37 11.06 -11.81
C ILE A 617 -6.68 11.15 -11.05
N SER A 618 -6.67 11.89 -9.95
CA SER A 618 -7.87 12.21 -9.19
C SER A 618 -8.61 13.37 -9.83
N GLY A 619 -9.95 13.40 -9.75
CA GLY A 619 -10.79 14.47 -10.33
C GLY A 619 -10.61 15.86 -9.70
N ASP A 620 -9.74 15.99 -8.69
CA ASP A 620 -9.29 17.26 -8.11
C ASP A 620 -7.95 17.77 -8.70
N GLY A 621 -7.28 16.97 -9.53
CA GLY A 621 -5.97 17.23 -10.13
C GLY A 621 -4.80 16.51 -9.45
N GLN A 622 -5.01 15.80 -8.34
CA GLN A 622 -3.95 15.11 -7.61
C GLN A 622 -3.58 13.78 -8.28
N ILE A 623 -2.31 13.62 -8.67
CA ILE A 623 -1.77 12.35 -9.17
C ILE A 623 -1.51 11.42 -7.99
N LYS A 624 -2.36 10.40 -7.86
CA LYS A 624 -2.18 9.33 -6.89
C LYS A 624 -1.18 8.31 -7.44
N ARG A 625 -0.16 8.02 -6.65
CA ARG A 625 0.90 7.07 -6.96
C ARG A 625 0.88 5.94 -5.94
N LEU A 626 0.46 4.74 -6.36
CA LEU A 626 0.57 3.52 -5.58
C LEU A 626 1.99 2.93 -5.78
N PRO A 627 2.86 2.97 -4.77
CA PRO A 627 4.21 2.39 -4.85
C PRO A 627 4.18 0.85 -4.81
N ASP A 628 5.31 0.24 -5.17
CA ASP A 628 5.55 -1.17 -4.87
C ASP A 628 5.84 -1.35 -3.38
N TRP A 629 5.50 -2.52 -2.85
CA TRP A 629 5.80 -2.92 -1.48
C TRP A 629 6.97 -3.89 -1.46
N ALA A 630 7.94 -3.65 -0.59
CA ALA A 630 9.13 -4.47 -0.44
C ALA A 630 9.43 -4.77 1.03
N THR A 631 9.88 -5.98 1.32
CA THR A 631 10.45 -6.35 2.62
C THR A 631 11.94 -6.62 2.46
N PHE A 632 12.74 -6.32 3.48
CA PHE A 632 14.08 -6.90 3.54
C PHE A 632 13.98 -8.40 3.83
N ASN A 633 14.65 -9.22 3.01
CA ASN A 633 14.85 -10.65 3.17
C ASN A 633 16.30 -10.97 2.83
N LYS A 634 17.01 -11.63 3.73
CA LYS A 634 18.47 -11.88 3.69
C LYS A 634 19.25 -10.59 3.37
N GLY A 635 18.84 -9.49 4.01
CA GLY A 635 19.47 -8.16 3.86
C GLY A 635 19.25 -7.47 2.51
N SER A 636 18.33 -7.95 1.68
CA SER A 636 18.01 -7.36 0.37
C SER A 636 16.51 -7.07 0.23
N PRO A 637 16.08 -5.93 -0.36
CA PRO A 637 14.67 -5.72 -0.66
C PRO A 637 14.14 -6.73 -1.68
N GLN A 638 13.08 -7.43 -1.31
CA GLN A 638 12.29 -8.30 -2.17
C GLN A 638 10.84 -7.83 -2.18
N MET A 639 10.14 -8.03 -3.30
CA MET A 639 8.72 -7.68 -3.42
C MET A 639 7.89 -8.38 -2.32
N PHE A 640 7.21 -7.59 -1.50
CA PHE A 640 6.35 -8.10 -0.43
C PHE A 640 5.04 -8.65 -1.01
N GLU A 641 4.69 -9.86 -0.60
CA GLU A 641 3.40 -10.47 -0.91
C GLU A 641 2.88 -11.25 0.31
N PRO A 642 1.62 -11.05 0.74
CA PRO A 642 1.03 -11.85 1.81
C PRO A 642 0.74 -13.27 1.31
N VAL A 643 0.83 -14.27 2.19
CA VAL A 643 0.62 -15.68 1.82
C VAL A 643 -0.82 -16.00 1.39
N ILE A 644 -1.79 -15.22 1.87
CA ILE A 644 -3.17 -15.16 1.39
C ILE A 644 -3.51 -13.67 1.16
N SER A 645 -4.08 -13.32 0.02
CA SER A 645 -4.60 -11.96 -0.28
C SER A 645 -5.88 -11.67 0.54
N ARG A 646 -6.21 -10.38 0.78
CA ARG A 646 -7.35 -10.05 1.66
C ARG A 646 -8.72 -10.33 1.07
#